data_AF-A0A3B8J252-F1
#
_entry.id   AF-A0A3B8J252-F1
#
_cell.length_a   1.000
_cell.length_b   1.000
_cell.length_c   1.000
_cell.angle_alpha   90.00
_cell.angle_beta   90.00
_cell.angle_gamma   90.00
#
_symmetry.space_group_name_H-M   'P 1'
#
loop_
_entity.id
_entity.type
_entity.pdbx_description
1 polymer ?
#
loop_
_entity_poly.entity_id
_entity_poly.type
_entity_poly.pdbx_seq_one_letter_code
_entity_poly.pdbx_strand_id
1 'polypeptide(L)'
;MSVENNPTSSYPKQAIMNASRNDYRVTLKIREGQIPEDIYGVVVMTNLVGSCNSNGLPYKSPTHQQKQEARLLPIEETASPLLVGDGAMLSIDFSQPGTAMAQSKLLIHPSTLVDEATTLQTKEGRVLARKHPLFHYYNFGILRIAFGLGPRNLVNTAIVPVRMQGDTADRVLVTVDLGRPMEVDPTTGHSVTMLGKVNNWWQANQQKRAWPFPMIQTTAHPVFDPHTHEFFTTLYFRDEASMRPDLSMTKWKKVWRILRQDHLTDALDRDELYDKEGIDERKLQRLINKEERRLNKIGEKLLDKLRMVGAEELEKAYDLVEEVFKHPSRKDRILNFLKGLINRLEQVDTGDARVWLRRWKGAKQMEEWRVVVPGEKEGDWEDISIQMSMHQMQITDRYIVLSDSVFSLALSVMLNDPFEHLPELDEKLRRLLSKATIPYLRLWLIDREELDRVPGRIISFDDDQNINLQDDPSVGDDPKKLGPHTVKAIPLPVESFVRLQSTHFSANYDTKGGKEVVLYTTDTSSACAAEWIREYDELEAFQGQPSFKSLWGMYAIGAVDIGSFSKVKLHVDPAEQKIIDNGDPVQNFYLQGNVVSNEQYYEPDTPDSKIPQARLTTLAPHTWMMGFYTFRDIVSGTHAVGEIKSIYSVCFGLDYRLLTKYIYDMYADAPNRKLPAEWVKSLSEGMQPGCLIRIDTDKVYGSTENRLITDLNLLDKKDYYQFPSDYNPRSLQFVPAQGQKEGVAWDQHGYILVTLLTCAEPHDDIEKRLYTPEIWLFDATDLGKGPVTRMYHPEMTFAATLHTAWLENPQPITQKPENYVSVEEDYESFFKEASTMRKKKVERIQEFFGEHVYPQWNDQLPDGIK
;
A
#
# COMPACT_ATOMS: atom_id res chain seq x y z
N MET A 1 -13.58 -7.00 48.42
CA MET A 1 -14.19 -5.82 49.08
C MET A 1 -14.91 -5.02 47.99
N SER A 2 -16.00 -4.38 48.39
CA SER A 2 -17.09 -3.85 47.58
C SER A 2 -16.69 -3.01 46.37
N VAL A 3 -17.41 -3.27 45.27
CA VAL A 3 -17.51 -2.44 44.07
C VAL A 3 -18.01 -1.06 44.47
N GLU A 4 -17.09 -0.10 44.59
CA GLU A 4 -17.45 1.32 44.60
C GLU A 4 -17.75 1.75 43.17
N ASN A 5 -18.92 2.36 42.99
CA ASN A 5 -19.40 2.96 41.76
C ASN A 5 -18.38 3.97 41.21
N ASN A 6 -17.63 3.56 40.18
CA ASN A 6 -16.81 4.47 39.39
C ASN A 6 -17.74 5.23 38.43
N PRO A 7 -17.70 6.58 38.37
CA PRO A 7 -18.52 7.33 37.43
C PRO A 7 -18.16 6.90 36.00
N THR A 8 -19.19 6.54 35.22
CA THR A 8 -19.14 6.19 33.79
C THR A 8 -18.01 6.91 33.05
N SER A 9 -16.96 6.18 32.64
CA SER A 9 -15.76 6.79 32.06
C SER A 9 -16.05 7.40 30.68
N SER A 10 -15.88 8.72 30.57
CA SER A 10 -16.11 9.55 29.38
C SER A 10 -14.94 9.55 28.38
N TYR A 11 -14.38 8.38 28.08
CA TYR A 11 -13.34 8.25 27.05
C TYR A 11 -13.96 8.23 25.65
N PRO A 12 -13.28 8.76 24.63
CA PRO A 12 -13.81 8.76 23.27
C PRO A 12 -13.87 7.34 22.73
N LYS A 13 -14.97 7.03 22.05
CA LYS A 13 -15.31 5.70 21.57
C LYS A 13 -15.65 5.80 20.10
N GLN A 14 -15.08 4.90 19.31
CA GLN A 14 -15.34 4.81 17.88
C GLN A 14 -15.39 3.36 17.42
N ALA A 15 -16.02 3.11 16.27
CA ALA A 15 -15.86 1.84 15.57
C ALA A 15 -14.38 1.65 15.16
N ILE A 16 -13.94 0.40 14.97
CA ILE A 16 -12.55 0.09 14.61
C ILE A 16 -12.12 0.73 13.28
N MET A 17 -13.05 0.87 12.33
CA MET A 17 -12.85 1.49 11.03
C MET A 17 -13.21 2.99 10.99
N ASN A 18 -13.11 3.72 12.10
CA ASN A 18 -13.45 5.15 12.12
C ASN A 18 -12.21 6.04 11.96
N ALA A 19 -12.28 6.96 11.00
CA ALA A 19 -11.28 8.02 10.83
C ALA A 19 -11.95 9.26 10.21
N SER A 20 -11.69 10.43 10.75
CA SER A 20 -12.22 11.70 10.26
C SER A 20 -11.29 12.34 9.23
N ARG A 21 -11.88 13.06 8.26
CA ARG A 21 -11.17 13.95 7.33
C ARG A 21 -10.93 15.34 7.90
N ASN A 22 -11.59 15.66 9.02
CA ASN A 22 -11.55 17.02 9.55
C ASN A 22 -10.17 17.32 10.13
N ASP A 23 -9.66 18.49 9.80
CA ASP A 23 -8.46 19.02 10.41
C ASP A 23 -8.69 19.28 11.90
N TYR A 24 -7.68 19.01 12.73
CA TYR A 24 -7.69 19.37 14.15
C TYR A 24 -6.28 19.64 14.65
N ARG A 25 -6.16 20.40 15.74
CA ARG A 25 -4.93 20.63 16.49
C ARG A 25 -5.26 20.74 17.97
N VAL A 26 -4.86 19.74 18.75
CA VAL A 26 -5.33 19.54 20.12
C VAL A 26 -4.20 19.08 21.03
N THR A 27 -4.21 19.51 22.29
CA THR A 27 -3.31 18.96 23.30
C THR A 27 -3.84 17.62 23.78
N LEU A 28 -3.02 16.57 23.70
CA LEU A 28 -3.39 15.25 24.15
C LEU A 28 -3.57 15.22 25.68
N LYS A 29 -4.57 14.46 26.12
CA LYS A 29 -4.84 14.20 27.53
C LYS A 29 -4.08 12.96 27.96
N ILE A 30 -3.43 13.04 29.12
CA ILE A 30 -2.77 11.89 29.73
C ILE A 30 -3.84 10.98 30.36
N ARG A 31 -3.91 9.74 29.91
CA ARG A 31 -4.72 8.67 30.51
C ARG A 31 -4.00 8.04 31.69
N GLU A 32 -2.69 7.80 31.54
CA GLU A 32 -1.84 7.11 32.50
C GLU A 32 -0.38 7.54 32.32
N GLY A 33 0.39 7.55 33.41
CA GLY A 33 1.81 7.89 33.41
C GLY A 33 2.09 9.39 33.32
N GLN A 34 3.30 9.74 32.86
CA GLN A 34 3.74 11.12 32.66
C GLN A 34 4.60 11.18 31.41
N ILE A 35 4.41 12.22 30.58
CA ILE A 35 5.26 12.47 29.40
C ILE A 35 6.70 12.72 29.92
N PRO A 36 7.70 11.95 29.46
CA PRO A 36 9.08 12.15 29.90
C PRO A 36 9.58 13.56 29.63
N GLU A 37 10.39 14.12 30.51
CA GLU A 37 10.87 15.51 30.38
C GLU A 37 11.95 15.68 29.30
N ASP A 38 12.61 14.59 28.91
CA ASP A 38 13.69 14.55 27.92
C ASP A 38 13.24 14.08 26.53
N ILE A 39 11.96 13.76 26.33
CA ILE A 39 11.42 13.47 24.99
C ILE A 39 11.27 14.78 24.19
N TYR A 40 11.57 14.75 22.90
CA TYR A 40 11.52 15.95 22.05
C TYR A 40 11.29 15.63 20.57
N GLY A 41 11.10 16.70 19.79
CA GLY A 41 10.84 16.62 18.35
C GLY A 41 9.38 16.31 18.01
N VAL A 42 9.13 16.00 16.74
CA VAL A 42 7.79 15.77 16.20
C VAL A 42 7.76 14.43 15.48
N VAL A 43 6.82 13.57 15.86
CA VAL A 43 6.53 12.36 15.08
C VAL A 43 5.45 12.69 14.07
N VAL A 44 5.71 12.45 12.79
CA VAL A 44 4.75 12.58 11.69
C VAL A 44 4.41 11.21 11.13
N MET A 45 3.17 11.00 10.70
CA MET A 45 2.73 9.75 10.10
C MET A 45 1.55 9.96 9.14
N THR A 46 1.39 9.05 8.20
CA THR A 46 0.21 9.01 7.33
C THR A 46 -0.97 8.35 8.03
N ASN A 47 -2.15 8.94 7.87
CA ASN A 47 -3.44 8.44 8.35
C ASN A 47 -4.40 8.33 7.17
N LEU A 48 -5.11 7.21 7.06
CA LEU A 48 -6.05 6.94 5.97
C LEU A 48 -7.46 7.38 6.38
N VAL A 49 -8.08 8.30 5.64
CA VAL A 49 -9.31 9.00 6.08
C VAL A 49 -10.50 8.93 5.10
N GLY A 50 -10.55 7.88 4.26
CA GLY A 50 -11.70 7.63 3.38
C GLY A 50 -11.76 8.59 2.18
N SER A 51 -12.96 8.98 1.74
CA SER A 51 -13.18 9.83 0.54
C SER A 51 -14.12 11.01 0.86
N CYS A 52 -14.16 12.01 -0.02
CA CYS A 52 -15.09 13.14 0.13
C CYS A 52 -16.56 12.66 0.10
N ASN A 53 -16.83 11.56 -0.62
CA ASN A 53 -18.15 10.94 -0.69
C ASN A 53 -18.51 10.18 0.59
N SER A 54 -17.55 9.58 1.29
CA SER A 54 -17.81 8.88 2.56
C SER A 54 -17.72 9.79 3.79
N ASN A 55 -17.08 10.96 3.64
CA ASN A 55 -16.80 11.94 4.69
C ASN A 55 -16.09 11.33 5.90
N GLY A 56 -15.02 10.59 5.64
CA GLY A 56 -14.31 9.78 6.64
C GLY A 56 -14.55 8.29 6.44
N LEU A 57 -13.94 7.49 7.31
CA LEU A 57 -14.17 6.06 7.38
C LEU A 57 -15.26 5.71 8.42
N PRO A 58 -16.00 4.59 8.23
CA PRO A 58 -15.88 3.63 7.13
C PRO A 58 -16.41 4.19 5.81
N TYR A 59 -16.00 3.59 4.68
CA TYR A 59 -16.56 3.97 3.40
C TYR A 59 -18.07 3.78 3.37
N LYS A 60 -18.76 4.84 2.97
CA LYS A 60 -20.20 4.88 2.77
C LYS A 60 -20.46 5.27 1.34
N SER A 61 -21.32 4.51 0.69
CA SER A 61 -21.78 4.87 -0.63
C SER A 61 -22.71 6.08 -0.59
N PRO A 62 -22.67 6.91 -1.64
CA PRO A 62 -23.71 7.90 -1.90
C PRO A 62 -25.09 7.25 -1.97
N THR A 63 -26.13 7.95 -1.55
CA THR A 63 -27.51 7.44 -1.60
C THR A 63 -27.99 7.25 -3.04
N HIS A 64 -28.97 6.36 -3.26
CA HIS A 64 -29.60 6.20 -4.57
C HIS A 64 -30.10 7.53 -5.16
N GLN A 65 -30.64 8.42 -4.33
CA GLN A 65 -31.07 9.75 -4.76
C GLN A 65 -29.89 10.59 -5.25
N GLN A 66 -28.80 10.65 -4.49
CA GLN A 66 -27.59 11.39 -4.87
C GLN A 66 -27.03 10.88 -6.22
N LYS A 67 -26.96 9.55 -6.41
CA LYS A 67 -26.51 8.94 -7.67
C LYS A 67 -27.44 9.26 -8.84
N GLN A 68 -28.76 9.21 -8.62
CA GLN A 68 -29.77 9.51 -9.65
C GLN A 68 -29.73 10.99 -10.08
N GLU A 69 -29.57 11.90 -9.14
CA GLU A 69 -29.42 13.34 -9.42
C GLU A 69 -28.19 13.61 -10.30
N ALA A 70 -27.08 12.92 -10.01
CA ALA A 70 -25.81 13.04 -10.72
C ALA A 70 -25.74 12.26 -12.05
N ARG A 71 -26.68 11.33 -12.31
CA ARG A 71 -26.71 10.44 -13.50
C ARG A 71 -25.42 9.62 -13.69
N LEU A 72 -24.83 9.19 -12.57
CA LEU A 72 -23.56 8.46 -12.55
C LEU A 72 -23.76 6.94 -12.56
N LEU A 73 -22.66 6.20 -12.72
CA LEU A 73 -22.69 4.74 -12.58
C LEU A 73 -23.09 4.39 -11.14
N PRO A 74 -23.88 3.33 -10.94
CA PRO A 74 -24.19 2.82 -9.61
C PRO A 74 -23.01 2.01 -9.07
N ILE A 75 -21.83 2.62 -8.98
CA ILE A 75 -20.66 2.01 -8.33
C ILE A 75 -20.77 2.36 -6.84
N GLU A 76 -20.68 1.34 -6.00
CA GLU A 76 -20.65 1.49 -4.55
C GLU A 76 -19.23 1.78 -4.07
N GLU A 77 -19.11 2.58 -3.01
CA GLU A 77 -17.84 2.80 -2.31
C GLU A 77 -17.74 1.96 -1.04
N THR A 78 -18.83 1.32 -0.59
CA THR A 78 -18.80 0.44 0.59
C THR A 78 -17.77 -0.68 0.43
N ALA A 79 -17.22 -1.10 1.57
CA ALA A 79 -16.15 -2.09 1.67
C ALA A 79 -14.88 -1.83 0.82
N SER A 80 -14.68 -0.61 0.35
CA SER A 80 -13.43 -0.24 -0.33
C SER A 80 -12.22 -0.37 0.60
N PRO A 81 -11.04 -0.74 0.09
CA PRO A 81 -9.86 -0.95 0.92
C PRO A 81 -9.41 0.34 1.58
N LEU A 82 -8.88 0.27 2.81
CA LEU A 82 -8.27 1.42 3.49
C LEU A 82 -7.27 2.19 2.62
N LEU A 83 -6.48 1.47 1.81
CA LEU A 83 -5.43 2.02 0.95
C LEU A 83 -5.94 3.00 -0.12
N VAL A 84 -7.23 2.95 -0.48
CA VAL A 84 -7.81 3.86 -1.49
C VAL A 84 -8.26 5.21 -0.88
N GLY A 85 -7.98 5.41 0.41
CA GLY A 85 -8.40 6.59 1.18
C GLY A 85 -7.48 7.77 1.00
N ASP A 86 -8.02 8.96 1.19
CA ASP A 86 -7.24 10.19 1.26
C ASP A 86 -6.20 10.10 2.39
N GLY A 87 -5.01 10.60 2.12
CA GLY A 87 -3.96 10.77 3.11
C GLY A 87 -4.23 12.00 3.97
N ALA A 88 -4.07 11.85 5.28
CA ALA A 88 -3.90 12.96 6.20
C ALA A 88 -2.56 12.81 6.93
N MET A 89 -1.87 13.92 7.17
CA MET A 89 -0.69 13.93 8.03
C MET A 89 -1.15 14.06 9.47
N LEU A 90 -0.92 13.01 10.27
CA LEU A 90 -1.06 13.04 11.72
C LEU A 90 0.31 13.33 12.32
N SER A 91 0.43 14.36 13.15
CA SER A 91 1.65 14.68 13.88
C SER A 91 1.44 14.70 15.38
N ILE A 92 2.43 14.23 16.13
CA ILE A 92 2.52 14.30 17.59
C ILE A 92 3.78 15.09 17.95
N ASP A 93 3.58 16.30 18.45
CA ASP A 93 4.63 17.27 18.77
C ASP A 93 4.96 17.27 20.27
N PHE A 94 6.22 16.97 20.60
CA PHE A 94 6.78 16.95 21.96
C PHE A 94 7.73 18.13 22.23
N SER A 95 7.72 19.17 21.39
CA SER A 95 8.65 20.31 21.50
C SER A 95 8.45 21.12 22.78
N GLN A 96 7.28 21.02 23.42
CA GLN A 96 6.99 21.64 24.72
C GLN A 96 7.06 20.58 25.83
N PRO A 97 8.01 20.69 26.78
CA PRO A 97 8.18 19.72 27.87
C PRO A 97 6.89 19.42 28.63
N GLY A 98 6.63 18.13 28.90
CA GLY A 98 5.46 17.68 29.64
C GLY A 98 4.14 17.77 28.86
N THR A 99 4.16 18.14 27.59
CA THR A 99 2.97 18.23 26.73
C THR A 99 3.18 17.46 25.43
N ALA A 100 2.07 17.00 24.84
CA ALA A 100 2.06 16.42 23.51
C ALA A 100 0.88 17.02 22.74
N MET A 101 1.15 17.58 21.57
CA MET A 101 0.13 18.17 20.70
C MET A 101 -0.10 17.27 19.50
N ALA A 102 -1.34 16.84 19.29
CA ALA A 102 -1.75 16.10 18.11
C ALA A 102 -2.34 17.06 17.07
N GLN A 103 -1.92 16.93 15.81
CA GLN A 103 -2.52 17.64 14.68
C GLN A 103 -2.83 16.64 13.57
N SER A 104 -3.99 16.78 12.94
CA SER A 104 -4.27 16.10 11.67
C SER A 104 -4.58 17.13 10.60
N LYS A 105 -3.97 16.96 9.43
CA LYS A 105 -4.18 17.82 8.26
C LYS A 105 -4.41 16.95 7.02
N LEU A 106 -5.52 17.15 6.33
CA LEU A 106 -5.77 16.48 5.05
C LEU A 106 -4.71 16.90 4.03
N LEU A 107 -4.08 15.92 3.37
CA LEU A 107 -3.08 16.17 2.34
C LEU A 107 -3.79 16.42 1.00
N ILE A 108 -3.62 17.63 0.46
CA ILE A 108 -4.31 18.06 -0.75
C ILE A 108 -3.40 17.83 -1.94
N HIS A 109 -3.82 16.98 -2.87
CA HIS A 109 -3.29 16.89 -4.24
C HIS A 109 -4.30 17.51 -5.22
N PRO A 110 -3.92 18.04 -6.40
CA PRO A 110 -4.88 18.60 -7.36
C PRO A 110 -6.03 17.66 -7.75
N SER A 111 -5.79 16.34 -7.81
CA SER A 111 -6.85 15.34 -8.01
C SER A 111 -7.86 15.24 -6.86
N THR A 112 -7.46 15.62 -5.64
CA THR A 112 -8.33 15.74 -4.46
C THR A 112 -9.34 16.86 -4.66
N LEU A 113 -8.88 18.00 -5.19
CA LEU A 113 -9.74 19.16 -5.45
C LEU A 113 -10.78 18.87 -6.53
N VAL A 114 -10.42 18.09 -7.55
CA VAL A 114 -11.37 17.59 -8.56
C VAL A 114 -12.44 16.69 -7.92
N ASP A 115 -12.01 15.79 -7.04
CA ASP A 115 -12.89 14.87 -6.34
C ASP A 115 -13.86 15.61 -5.42
N GLU A 116 -13.37 16.59 -4.66
CA GLU A 116 -14.17 17.50 -3.84
C GLU A 116 -15.15 18.32 -4.69
N ALA A 117 -14.70 18.89 -5.81
CA ALA A 117 -15.56 19.66 -6.71
C ALA A 117 -16.69 18.82 -7.34
N THR A 118 -16.48 17.50 -7.47
CA THR A 118 -17.48 16.57 -8.03
C THR A 118 -18.11 15.64 -6.98
N THR A 119 -17.98 15.98 -5.69
CA THR A 119 -18.54 15.21 -4.58
C THR A 119 -20.06 15.06 -4.70
N LEU A 120 -20.59 13.90 -4.32
CA LEU A 120 -22.04 13.69 -4.32
C LEU A 120 -22.71 14.19 -3.04
N GLN A 121 -21.93 14.62 -2.05
CA GLN A 121 -22.45 15.13 -0.79
C GLN A 121 -23.09 16.52 -0.94
N THR A 122 -22.61 17.35 -1.86
CA THR A 122 -23.15 18.70 -2.11
C THR A 122 -24.03 18.73 -3.36
N LYS A 123 -24.97 19.68 -3.40
CA LYS A 123 -25.85 19.83 -4.58
C LYS A 123 -25.04 20.30 -5.79
N GLU A 124 -24.12 21.23 -5.55
CA GLU A 124 -23.22 21.82 -6.54
C GLU A 124 -22.32 20.74 -7.13
N GLY A 125 -21.73 19.88 -6.28
CA GLY A 125 -20.90 18.76 -6.72
C GLY A 125 -21.69 17.75 -7.56
N ARG A 126 -22.94 17.43 -7.19
CA ARG A 126 -23.83 16.58 -8.02
C ARG A 126 -24.14 17.21 -9.39
N VAL A 127 -24.34 18.52 -9.45
CA VAL A 127 -24.55 19.24 -10.72
C VAL A 127 -23.29 19.20 -11.59
N LEU A 128 -22.12 19.41 -11.00
CA LEU A 128 -20.84 19.34 -11.70
C LEU A 128 -20.53 17.92 -12.18
N ALA A 129 -20.72 16.92 -11.33
CA ALA A 129 -20.56 15.51 -11.70
C ALA A 129 -21.52 15.12 -12.84
N ARG A 130 -22.76 15.62 -12.83
CA ARG A 130 -23.70 15.40 -13.95
C ARG A 130 -23.26 16.08 -15.24
N LYS A 131 -22.75 17.32 -15.15
CA LYS A 131 -22.23 18.06 -16.32
C LYS A 131 -20.97 17.38 -16.85
N HIS A 132 -20.11 16.85 -15.96
CA HIS A 132 -18.81 16.22 -16.22
C HIS A 132 -18.70 14.80 -15.63
N PRO A 133 -19.49 13.82 -16.13
CA PRO A 133 -19.60 12.49 -15.51
C PRO A 133 -18.30 11.67 -15.52
N LEU A 134 -17.34 12.06 -16.37
CA LEU A 134 -16.04 11.41 -16.47
C LEU A 134 -14.97 12.06 -15.57
N PHE A 135 -15.29 13.16 -14.91
CA PHE A 135 -14.38 13.82 -13.95
C PHE A 135 -14.66 13.35 -12.51
N HIS A 136 -15.81 12.71 -12.27
CA HIS A 136 -16.12 12.09 -10.98
C HIS A 136 -15.26 10.85 -10.73
N TYR A 137 -14.76 10.72 -9.51
CA TYR A 137 -13.92 9.61 -9.07
C TYR A 137 -14.73 8.46 -8.46
N TYR A 138 -14.34 7.25 -8.78
CA TYR A 138 -14.90 6.02 -8.23
C TYR A 138 -13.82 5.20 -7.53
N ASN A 139 -14.17 4.52 -6.45
CA ASN A 139 -13.33 3.47 -5.88
C ASN A 139 -13.39 2.23 -6.79
N PHE A 140 -12.24 1.83 -7.31
CA PHE A 140 -12.08 0.73 -8.24
C PHE A 140 -10.93 -0.16 -7.73
N GLY A 141 -11.26 -0.96 -6.71
CA GLY A 141 -10.28 -1.72 -5.94
C GLY A 141 -9.35 -0.80 -5.17
N ILE A 142 -8.04 -1.05 -5.26
CA ILE A 142 -6.96 -0.21 -4.69
C ILE A 142 -6.81 1.16 -5.41
N LEU A 143 -7.47 1.38 -6.55
CA LEU A 143 -7.38 2.62 -7.30
C LEU A 143 -8.64 3.49 -7.11
N ARG A 144 -8.46 4.80 -6.91
CA ARG A 144 -9.54 5.79 -7.07
C ARG A 144 -9.39 6.46 -8.43
N ILE A 145 -10.35 6.26 -9.35
CA ILE A 145 -10.18 6.64 -10.75
C ILE A 145 -11.33 7.47 -11.31
N ALA A 146 -10.99 8.52 -12.06
CA ALA A 146 -11.91 9.27 -12.92
C ALA A 146 -11.59 8.94 -14.37
N PHE A 147 -12.53 8.34 -15.11
CA PHE A 147 -12.24 7.82 -16.46
C PHE A 147 -11.84 8.90 -17.49
N GLY A 148 -12.16 10.16 -17.23
CA GLY A 148 -11.78 11.31 -18.04
C GLY A 148 -10.40 11.87 -17.69
N LEU A 149 -9.91 11.64 -16.45
CA LEU A 149 -8.77 12.35 -15.87
C LEU A 149 -7.61 11.45 -15.38
N GLY A 150 -7.88 10.17 -15.09
CA GLY A 150 -6.92 9.18 -14.60
C GLY A 150 -7.05 8.86 -13.10
N PRO A 151 -6.17 7.99 -12.55
CA PRO A 151 -6.15 7.65 -11.13
C PRO A 151 -5.73 8.83 -10.24
N ARG A 152 -6.13 8.81 -8.97
CA ARG A 152 -5.63 9.78 -7.97
C ARG A 152 -4.22 9.42 -7.52
N ASN A 153 -3.37 10.44 -7.41
CA ASN A 153 -2.25 10.42 -6.49
C ASN A 153 -2.80 10.66 -5.07
N LEU A 154 -2.89 9.61 -4.25
CA LEU A 154 -3.53 9.66 -2.93
C LEU A 154 -2.65 10.26 -1.85
N VAL A 155 -1.33 10.36 -2.09
CA VAL A 155 -0.33 10.93 -1.15
C VAL A 155 -0.55 10.44 0.29
N ASN A 156 -0.68 9.12 0.47
CA ASN A 156 -1.21 8.53 1.71
C ASN A 156 -0.36 7.40 2.30
N THR A 157 0.75 7.01 1.66
CA THR A 157 1.51 5.82 2.07
C THR A 157 2.64 6.18 3.02
N ALA A 158 3.72 6.80 2.53
CA ALA A 158 4.91 7.05 3.34
C ALA A 158 5.29 8.53 3.45
N ILE A 159 6.08 8.82 4.48
CA ILE A 159 6.63 10.15 4.77
C ILE A 159 8.16 10.02 4.79
N VAL A 160 8.83 10.88 4.02
CA VAL A 160 10.29 10.88 3.89
C VAL A 160 10.83 12.27 4.25
N PRO A 161 11.48 12.42 5.41
CA PRO A 161 12.26 13.60 5.73
C PRO A 161 13.43 13.74 4.77
N VAL A 162 13.66 14.96 4.28
CA VAL A 162 14.82 15.30 3.45
C VAL A 162 15.45 16.58 3.96
N ARG A 163 16.78 16.64 3.95
CA ARG A 163 17.55 17.85 4.29
C ARG A 163 18.61 18.09 3.24
N MET A 164 18.22 18.75 2.16
CA MET A 164 19.10 19.01 1.02
C MET A 164 20.28 19.89 1.42
N GLN A 165 21.29 19.93 0.57
CA GLN A 165 22.47 20.76 0.78
C GLN A 165 22.04 22.24 0.94
N GLY A 166 22.30 22.81 2.13
CA GLY A 166 21.94 24.20 2.45
C GLY A 166 20.61 24.38 3.20
N ASP A 167 19.81 23.32 3.34
CA ASP A 167 18.62 23.36 4.19
C ASP A 167 19.02 23.51 5.67
N THR A 168 18.27 24.31 6.41
CA THR A 168 18.48 24.53 7.86
C THR A 168 17.56 23.67 8.73
N ALA A 169 16.58 23.00 8.14
CA ALA A 169 15.60 22.15 8.79
C ALA A 169 15.15 21.04 7.82
N ASP A 170 14.51 19.98 8.35
CA ASP A 170 13.91 18.96 7.51
C ASP A 170 12.74 19.52 6.70
N ARG A 171 12.73 19.16 5.43
CA ARG A 171 11.56 19.20 4.55
C ARG A 171 10.93 17.81 4.55
N VAL A 172 9.66 17.73 4.18
CA VAL A 172 8.94 16.45 4.18
C VAL A 172 8.33 16.17 2.82
N LEU A 173 8.63 14.99 2.28
CA LEU A 173 7.95 14.44 1.13
C LEU A 173 6.93 13.39 1.58
N VAL A 174 5.75 13.40 0.98
CA VAL A 174 4.75 12.34 1.12
C VAL A 174 4.64 11.59 -0.20
N THR A 175 4.59 10.27 -0.10
CA THR A 175 4.73 9.35 -1.22
C THR A 175 3.64 8.28 -1.20
N VAL A 176 3.41 7.69 -2.35
CA VAL A 176 2.45 6.61 -2.60
C VAL A 176 3.00 5.75 -3.73
N ASP A 177 2.69 4.46 -3.74
CA ASP A 177 2.86 3.67 -4.95
C ASP A 177 2.06 4.32 -6.09
N LEU A 178 2.55 4.25 -7.32
CA LEU A 178 1.84 4.75 -8.50
C LEU A 178 1.60 6.28 -8.53
N GLY A 179 2.40 7.08 -7.80
CA GLY A 179 2.27 8.55 -7.76
C GLY A 179 3.60 9.31 -7.67
N ARG A 180 3.56 10.63 -7.95
CA ARG A 180 4.73 11.51 -7.76
C ARG A 180 4.85 11.88 -6.28
N PRO A 181 6.07 11.94 -5.70
CA PRO A 181 6.30 12.54 -4.40
C PRO A 181 5.78 13.98 -4.35
N MET A 182 5.17 14.34 -3.23
CA MET A 182 4.65 15.68 -2.96
C MET A 182 5.32 16.26 -1.72
N GLU A 183 5.78 17.49 -1.80
CA GLU A 183 6.33 18.21 -0.65
C GLU A 183 5.21 18.82 0.18
N VAL A 184 5.34 18.69 1.50
CA VAL A 184 4.40 19.21 2.49
C VAL A 184 5.14 20.00 3.55
N ASP A 185 4.50 21.04 4.08
CA ASP A 185 5.03 21.77 5.23
C ASP A 185 4.99 20.87 6.48
N PRO A 186 6.14 20.60 7.12
CA PRO A 186 6.20 19.63 8.21
C PRO A 186 5.51 20.09 9.50
N THR A 187 5.21 21.39 9.63
CA THR A 187 4.61 21.98 10.84
C THR A 187 3.10 22.16 10.72
N THR A 188 2.62 22.48 9.52
CA THR A 188 1.21 22.76 9.24
C THR A 188 0.51 21.64 8.49
N GLY A 189 1.25 20.82 7.74
CA GLY A 189 0.74 19.78 6.85
C GLY A 189 0.15 20.29 5.54
N HIS A 190 0.29 21.58 5.22
CA HIS A 190 -0.13 22.11 3.92
C HIS A 190 0.71 21.52 2.79
N SER A 191 0.06 21.17 1.69
CA SER A 191 0.73 20.74 0.47
C SER A 191 1.39 21.93 -0.21
N VAL A 192 2.61 21.75 -0.72
CA VAL A 192 3.42 22.84 -1.29
C VAL A 192 3.63 22.69 -2.79
N THR A 193 4.28 21.61 -3.21
CA THR A 193 4.63 21.39 -4.63
C THR A 193 4.79 19.91 -4.91
N MET A 194 4.55 19.49 -6.15
CA MET A 194 4.98 18.18 -6.63
C MET A 194 6.49 18.21 -6.89
N LEU A 195 7.16 17.07 -6.76
CA LEU A 195 8.54 16.94 -7.18
C LEU A 195 8.62 16.92 -8.71
N GLY A 196 8.80 18.07 -9.36
CA GLY A 196 8.87 18.22 -10.83
C GLY A 196 7.50 18.16 -11.54
N LYS A 197 7.46 18.57 -12.81
CA LYS A 197 6.25 18.58 -13.66
C LYS A 197 5.81 17.16 -14.04
N VAL A 198 4.55 16.98 -14.42
CA VAL A 198 3.95 15.68 -14.73
C VAL A 198 4.66 15.02 -15.92
N ASN A 199 5.06 15.84 -16.89
CA ASN A 199 5.83 15.43 -18.07
C ASN A 199 7.24 14.92 -17.70
N ASN A 200 7.84 15.40 -16.60
CA ASN A 200 9.16 14.91 -16.15
C ASN A 200 9.14 13.48 -15.60
N TRP A 201 7.96 12.94 -15.31
CA TRP A 201 7.78 11.58 -14.80
C TRP A 201 7.24 10.61 -15.84
N TRP A 202 7.07 11.09 -17.07
CA TRP A 202 6.49 10.32 -18.16
C TRP A 202 7.57 9.72 -19.05
N GLN A 203 7.60 8.39 -19.16
CA GLN A 203 8.52 7.68 -20.06
C GLN A 203 7.86 6.52 -20.78
N ALA A 204 6.82 6.75 -21.57
CA ALA A 204 6.34 5.75 -22.53
C ALA A 204 5.31 6.33 -23.50
N ASN A 205 5.26 5.74 -24.70
CA ASN A 205 4.27 6.00 -25.73
C ASN A 205 2.88 5.42 -25.39
N GLN A 206 2.32 5.72 -24.22
CA GLN A 206 0.91 5.41 -23.88
C GLN A 206 -0.07 6.39 -24.58
N GLN A 207 0.16 6.60 -25.88
CA GLN A 207 -0.41 7.62 -26.77
C GLN A 207 -1.94 7.61 -26.94
N LYS A 208 -2.73 7.01 -26.04
CA LYS A 208 -4.19 6.93 -26.18
C LYS A 208 -4.98 7.58 -25.07
N ARG A 209 -4.39 8.03 -23.96
CA ARG A 209 -5.13 8.75 -22.92
C ARG A 209 -4.40 10.00 -22.44
N ALA A 210 -4.81 11.15 -22.99
CA ALA A 210 -4.62 12.46 -22.40
C ALA A 210 -5.36 12.55 -21.04
N TRP A 211 -4.76 11.95 -20.01
CA TRP A 211 -5.16 12.03 -18.61
C TRP A 211 -4.18 12.95 -17.88
N PRO A 212 -4.63 14.08 -17.30
CA PRO A 212 -3.76 14.93 -16.50
C PRO A 212 -3.19 14.21 -15.27
N PHE A 213 -3.86 13.17 -14.75
CA PHE A 213 -3.35 12.37 -13.63
C PHE A 213 -2.95 10.97 -14.12
N PRO A 214 -1.73 10.77 -14.63
CA PRO A 214 -1.27 9.46 -15.04
C PRO A 214 -0.98 8.51 -13.89
N MET A 215 -0.95 7.22 -14.23
CA MET A 215 -0.39 6.19 -13.36
C MET A 215 1.13 6.21 -13.48
N ILE A 216 1.81 6.81 -12.50
CA ILE A 216 3.27 6.94 -12.51
C ILE A 216 3.84 5.90 -11.57
N GLN A 217 4.36 4.81 -12.10
CA GLN A 217 4.86 3.68 -11.31
C GLN A 217 6.18 4.02 -10.61
N THR A 218 6.08 4.49 -9.38
CA THR A 218 7.18 4.83 -8.47
C THR A 218 7.14 3.96 -7.22
N THR A 219 8.24 3.98 -6.46
CA THR A 219 8.30 3.40 -5.12
C THR A 219 7.54 4.24 -4.10
N ALA A 220 6.83 3.59 -3.17
CA ALA A 220 6.28 4.26 -1.99
C ALA A 220 7.38 4.66 -0.99
N HIS A 221 8.50 3.96 -0.94
CA HIS A 221 9.61 4.22 -0.03
C HIS A 221 10.89 4.61 -0.77
N PRO A 222 10.97 5.82 -1.33
CA PRO A 222 12.24 6.37 -1.77
C PRO A 222 13.14 6.64 -0.56
N VAL A 223 14.42 6.85 -0.83
CA VAL A 223 15.45 6.97 0.22
C VAL A 223 16.18 8.30 0.10
N PHE A 224 16.51 8.86 1.26
CA PHE A 224 17.33 10.06 1.37
C PHE A 224 18.65 9.70 2.05
N ASP A 225 19.78 10.13 1.49
CA ASP A 225 21.09 9.99 2.13
C ASP A 225 21.47 11.31 2.83
N PRO A 226 21.47 11.33 4.18
CA PRO A 226 21.85 12.52 4.93
C PRO A 226 23.35 12.85 4.87
N HIS A 227 24.22 11.93 4.42
CA HIS A 227 25.64 12.21 4.24
C HIS A 227 25.93 12.93 2.93
N THR A 228 25.26 12.55 1.84
CA THR A 228 25.48 13.17 0.52
C THR A 228 24.42 14.21 0.15
N HIS A 229 23.36 14.33 0.95
CA HIS A 229 22.20 15.18 0.69
C HIS A 229 21.50 14.86 -0.64
N GLU A 230 21.37 13.56 -0.93
CA GLU A 230 20.81 13.05 -2.18
C GLU A 230 19.54 12.25 -1.90
N PHE A 231 18.48 12.54 -2.66
CA PHE A 231 17.23 11.78 -2.65
C PHE A 231 17.19 10.84 -3.85
N PHE A 232 16.86 9.57 -3.63
CA PHE A 232 16.75 8.55 -4.66
C PHE A 232 15.35 7.94 -4.72
N THR A 233 14.83 7.78 -5.93
CA THR A 233 13.54 7.13 -6.21
C THR A 233 13.64 6.33 -7.49
N THR A 234 12.64 5.49 -7.74
CA THR A 234 12.51 4.75 -9.00
C THR A 234 11.34 5.25 -9.82
N LEU A 235 11.47 5.05 -11.13
CA LEU A 235 10.35 4.97 -12.08
C LEU A 235 10.48 3.61 -12.77
N TYR A 236 9.40 2.86 -12.95
CA TYR A 236 9.50 1.54 -13.56
C TYR A 236 8.27 1.14 -14.37
N PHE A 237 8.44 0.27 -15.36
CA PHE A 237 7.34 -0.42 -16.02
C PHE A 237 7.44 -1.91 -15.73
N ARG A 238 6.29 -2.51 -15.42
CA ARG A 238 6.20 -3.94 -15.14
C ARG A 238 6.07 -4.73 -16.44
N ASP A 239 6.49 -5.98 -16.38
CA ASP A 239 6.24 -6.96 -17.43
C ASP A 239 4.74 -7.29 -17.51
N GLU A 240 4.13 -7.17 -18.68
CA GLU A 240 2.72 -7.52 -18.93
C GLU A 240 2.39 -8.95 -18.48
N ALA A 241 3.30 -9.90 -18.66
CA ALA A 241 3.09 -11.29 -18.27
C ALA A 241 2.90 -11.45 -16.76
N SER A 242 3.45 -10.51 -15.96
CA SER A 242 3.32 -10.52 -14.50
C SER A 242 1.90 -10.14 -14.04
N MET A 243 1.21 -9.29 -14.79
CA MET A 243 -0.15 -8.80 -14.49
C MET A 243 -1.25 -9.69 -15.07
N ARG A 244 -0.96 -10.45 -16.13
CA ARG A 244 -1.92 -11.38 -16.74
C ARG A 244 -2.17 -12.55 -15.76
N PRO A 245 -3.43 -12.84 -15.40
CA PRO A 245 -3.72 -14.06 -14.67
C PRO A 245 -3.37 -15.27 -15.55
N ASP A 246 -2.97 -16.40 -14.96
CA ASP A 246 -2.74 -17.64 -15.70
C ASP A 246 -4.07 -18.14 -16.27
N LEU A 247 -4.44 -17.62 -17.44
CA LEU A 247 -5.72 -17.81 -18.11
C LEU A 247 -5.54 -18.70 -19.31
N SER A 248 -5.30 -20.00 -19.07
CA SER A 248 -5.51 -20.98 -20.13
C SER A 248 -6.94 -20.86 -20.70
N MET A 249 -7.11 -21.15 -22.01
CA MET A 249 -8.42 -21.16 -22.68
C MET A 249 -9.50 -21.96 -21.94
N THR A 250 -9.09 -22.93 -21.11
CA THR A 250 -9.96 -23.75 -20.26
C THR A 250 -10.54 -22.97 -19.08
N LYS A 251 -9.76 -22.07 -18.45
CA LYS A 251 -10.24 -21.16 -17.40
C LYS A 251 -11.22 -20.12 -17.96
N TRP A 252 -10.96 -19.58 -19.15
CA TRP A 252 -11.90 -18.68 -19.86
C TRP A 252 -13.25 -19.31 -20.17
N LYS A 253 -13.28 -20.58 -20.60
CA LYS A 253 -14.53 -21.33 -20.80
C LYS A 253 -15.31 -21.50 -19.49
N LYS A 254 -14.65 -21.56 -18.33
CA LYS A 254 -15.31 -21.59 -17.01
C LYS A 254 -15.95 -20.25 -16.67
N VAL A 255 -15.29 -19.11 -16.92
CA VAL A 255 -15.86 -17.76 -16.73
C VAL A 255 -17.12 -17.58 -17.56
N TRP A 256 -17.05 -17.91 -18.85
CA TRP A 256 -18.21 -17.84 -19.73
C TRP A 256 -19.32 -18.79 -19.31
N ARG A 257 -19.00 -19.94 -18.71
CA ARG A 257 -20.01 -20.88 -18.18
C ARG A 257 -20.67 -20.36 -16.91
N ILE A 258 -19.90 -19.74 -16.01
CA ILE A 258 -20.38 -19.12 -14.77
C ILE A 258 -21.30 -17.94 -15.09
N LEU A 259 -20.84 -17.01 -15.95
CA LEU A 259 -21.66 -15.90 -16.44
C LEU A 259 -22.95 -16.40 -17.13
N ARG A 260 -22.95 -17.59 -17.73
CA ARG A 260 -24.15 -18.20 -18.31
C ARG A 260 -25.09 -18.82 -17.27
N GLN A 261 -24.56 -19.38 -16.19
CA GLN A 261 -25.33 -20.06 -15.15
C GLN A 261 -26.02 -19.07 -14.19
N ASP A 262 -25.31 -18.02 -13.75
CA ASP A 262 -25.83 -17.07 -12.76
C ASP A 262 -26.80 -16.04 -13.39
N HIS A 263 -26.74 -15.81 -14.71
CA HIS A 263 -27.72 -14.98 -15.43
C HIS A 263 -29.05 -15.70 -15.74
N LEU A 264 -29.12 -17.02 -15.56
CA LEU A 264 -30.34 -17.78 -15.80
C LEU A 264 -31.27 -17.83 -14.58
N THR A 265 -30.73 -17.63 -13.38
CA THR A 265 -31.50 -17.58 -12.14
C THR A 265 -32.06 -16.19 -11.86
N ASP A 266 -31.33 -15.12 -12.20
CA ASP A 266 -31.73 -13.75 -11.81
C ASP A 266 -32.57 -13.00 -12.86
N ALA A 267 -32.51 -13.39 -14.13
CA ALA A 267 -33.38 -12.82 -15.16
C ALA A 267 -34.83 -13.35 -15.09
N LEU A 268 -35.09 -14.29 -14.18
CA LEU A 268 -36.36 -14.94 -13.98
C LEU A 268 -36.64 -14.93 -12.49
N ASP A 269 -37.03 -13.77 -11.99
CA ASP A 269 -37.68 -13.64 -10.70
C ASP A 269 -38.85 -14.63 -10.69
N ARG A 270 -38.64 -15.80 -10.06
CA ARG A 270 -39.55 -16.94 -10.16
C ARG A 270 -40.93 -16.57 -9.63
N ASP A 271 -40.96 -15.67 -8.66
CA ASP A 271 -42.18 -15.22 -8.01
C ASP A 271 -42.91 -14.15 -8.86
N GLU A 272 -42.19 -13.29 -9.61
CA GLU A 272 -42.81 -12.24 -10.42
C GLU A 272 -43.43 -12.74 -11.75
N LEU A 273 -42.96 -13.88 -12.27
CA LEU A 273 -43.46 -14.50 -13.51
C LEU A 273 -44.58 -15.53 -13.28
N TYR A 274 -44.63 -16.17 -12.11
CA TYR A 274 -45.73 -17.07 -11.74
C TYR A 274 -47.03 -16.30 -11.53
N ASP A 275 -46.97 -15.09 -10.97
CA ASP A 275 -48.16 -14.29 -10.64
C ASP A 275 -48.71 -13.45 -11.82
N LYS A 276 -47.90 -13.18 -12.86
CA LYS A 276 -48.33 -12.28 -13.96
C LYS A 276 -48.82 -12.96 -15.24
N GLU A 277 -48.38 -14.16 -15.62
CA GLU A 277 -48.72 -14.71 -16.96
C GLU A 277 -49.02 -16.21 -17.09
N GLY A 278 -49.06 -17.01 -16.01
CA GLY A 278 -49.49 -18.42 -16.09
C GLY A 278 -48.67 -19.26 -17.08
N ILE A 279 -47.36 -19.05 -17.12
CA ILE A 279 -46.44 -19.70 -18.06
C ILE A 279 -45.99 -21.06 -17.50
N ASP A 280 -46.35 -22.15 -18.20
CA ASP A 280 -45.87 -23.51 -17.94
C ASP A 280 -44.33 -23.62 -18.06
N GLU A 281 -43.72 -24.37 -17.15
CA GLU A 281 -42.31 -24.75 -17.03
C GLU A 281 -41.66 -25.13 -18.38
N ARG A 282 -42.39 -25.81 -19.27
CA ARG A 282 -41.92 -26.17 -20.63
C ARG A 282 -41.74 -24.97 -21.55
N LYS A 283 -42.57 -23.93 -21.41
CA LYS A 283 -42.52 -22.70 -22.20
C LYS A 283 -41.41 -21.78 -21.68
N LEU A 284 -41.21 -21.76 -20.36
CA LEU A 284 -40.06 -21.12 -19.71
C LEU A 284 -38.73 -21.73 -20.17
N GLN A 285 -38.61 -23.06 -20.16
CA GLN A 285 -37.41 -23.75 -20.63
C GLN A 285 -37.11 -23.49 -22.11
N ARG A 286 -38.13 -23.32 -22.95
CA ARG A 286 -37.93 -22.93 -24.37
C ARG A 286 -37.44 -21.50 -24.52
N LEU A 287 -37.90 -20.57 -23.69
CA LEU A 287 -37.43 -19.17 -23.70
C LEU A 287 -35.98 -19.07 -23.24
N ILE A 288 -35.64 -19.80 -22.17
CA ILE A 288 -34.26 -20.01 -21.70
C ILE A 288 -33.37 -20.52 -22.83
N ASN A 289 -33.72 -21.65 -23.44
CA ASN A 289 -32.92 -22.26 -24.49
C ASN A 289 -32.81 -21.38 -25.75
N LYS A 290 -33.83 -20.55 -26.02
CA LYS A 290 -33.84 -19.61 -27.16
C LYS A 290 -32.91 -18.42 -26.91
N GLU A 291 -32.93 -17.86 -25.71
CA GLU A 291 -32.03 -16.78 -25.31
C GLU A 291 -30.59 -17.26 -25.16
N GLU A 292 -30.35 -18.48 -24.67
CA GLU A 292 -29.02 -19.12 -24.68
C GLU A 292 -28.44 -19.21 -26.09
N ARG A 293 -29.22 -19.67 -27.07
CA ARG A 293 -28.77 -19.76 -28.48
C ARG A 293 -28.46 -18.39 -29.07
N ARG A 294 -29.22 -17.35 -28.69
CA ARG A 294 -29.01 -15.97 -29.15
C ARG A 294 -27.73 -15.39 -28.54
N LEU A 295 -27.51 -15.58 -27.24
CA LEU A 295 -26.31 -15.14 -26.54
C LEU A 295 -25.04 -15.87 -27.03
N ASN A 296 -25.12 -17.17 -27.30
CA ASN A 296 -24.02 -17.93 -27.88
C ASN A 296 -23.61 -17.37 -29.25
N LYS A 297 -24.58 -17.04 -30.11
CA LYS A 297 -24.31 -16.41 -31.43
C LYS A 297 -23.68 -15.01 -31.32
N ILE A 298 -24.02 -14.25 -30.27
CA ILE A 298 -23.45 -12.92 -30.02
C ILE A 298 -22.03 -13.06 -29.45
N GLY A 299 -21.82 -13.99 -28.52
CA GLY A 299 -20.51 -14.27 -27.93
C GLY A 299 -19.50 -14.79 -28.95
N GLU A 300 -19.91 -15.69 -29.86
CA GLU A 300 -19.03 -16.17 -30.94
C GLU A 300 -18.68 -15.08 -31.95
N LYS A 301 -19.66 -14.26 -32.39
CA LYS A 301 -19.39 -13.11 -33.27
C LYS A 301 -18.50 -12.04 -32.62
N LEU A 302 -18.55 -11.94 -31.30
CA LEU A 302 -17.73 -11.01 -30.53
C LEU A 302 -16.30 -11.54 -30.38
N LEU A 303 -16.13 -12.83 -30.10
CA LEU A 303 -14.82 -13.51 -30.07
C LEU A 303 -14.12 -13.45 -31.44
N ASP A 304 -14.86 -13.57 -32.54
CA ASP A 304 -14.31 -13.41 -33.89
C ASP A 304 -13.91 -11.96 -34.20
N LYS A 305 -14.59 -10.97 -33.61
CA LYS A 305 -14.21 -9.55 -33.73
C LYS A 305 -13.02 -9.16 -32.86
N LEU A 306 -12.91 -9.73 -31.66
CA LEU A 306 -11.81 -9.47 -30.72
C LEU A 306 -10.44 -9.92 -31.27
N ARG A 307 -10.43 -10.87 -32.22
CA ARG A 307 -9.21 -11.29 -32.93
C ARG A 307 -8.65 -10.25 -33.92
N MET A 308 -9.38 -9.16 -34.19
CA MET A 308 -9.07 -8.25 -35.31
C MET A 308 -8.98 -6.77 -34.91
N VAL A 309 -8.51 -6.44 -33.71
CA VAL A 309 -8.54 -5.04 -33.24
C VAL A 309 -7.15 -4.50 -32.93
N GLY A 310 -6.67 -3.67 -33.86
CA GLY A 310 -5.60 -2.70 -33.63
C GLY A 310 -6.11 -1.39 -33.02
N ALA A 311 -5.17 -0.49 -32.81
CA ALA A 311 -5.20 0.70 -31.96
C ALA A 311 -6.38 1.71 -32.05
N GLU A 312 -7.28 1.61 -33.02
CA GLU A 312 -8.33 2.62 -33.31
C GLU A 312 -9.67 2.42 -32.56
N GLU A 313 -9.88 1.35 -31.78
CA GLU A 313 -11.18 1.10 -31.12
C GLU A 313 -11.43 1.81 -29.77
N LEU A 314 -10.51 2.67 -29.30
CA LEU A 314 -10.67 3.34 -28.00
C LEU A 314 -11.72 4.47 -27.98
N GLU A 315 -12.04 5.08 -29.12
CA GLU A 315 -13.17 6.02 -29.26
C GLU A 315 -14.51 5.33 -29.04
N LYS A 316 -14.65 4.10 -29.55
CA LYS A 316 -15.85 3.29 -29.31
C LYS A 316 -16.02 2.94 -27.84
N ALA A 317 -14.97 2.91 -27.02
CA ALA A 317 -15.10 2.66 -25.58
C ALA A 317 -15.64 3.88 -24.81
N TYR A 318 -15.37 5.11 -25.29
CA TYR A 318 -15.93 6.33 -24.75
C TYR A 318 -17.42 6.44 -25.12
N ASP A 319 -17.73 6.18 -26.40
CA ASP A 319 -19.11 6.07 -26.88
C ASP A 319 -19.85 4.88 -26.24
N LEU A 320 -19.17 3.76 -25.94
CA LEU A 320 -19.77 2.59 -25.28
C LEU A 320 -20.04 2.86 -23.81
N VAL A 321 -19.16 3.55 -23.10
CA VAL A 321 -19.44 4.01 -21.73
C VAL A 321 -20.61 4.99 -21.77
N GLU A 322 -20.62 5.95 -22.70
CA GLU A 322 -21.72 6.88 -22.92
C GLU A 322 -23.02 6.20 -23.40
N GLU A 323 -22.96 5.09 -24.14
CA GLU A 323 -24.08 4.23 -24.56
C GLU A 323 -24.57 3.36 -23.39
N VAL A 324 -23.68 2.82 -22.56
CA VAL A 324 -24.00 2.14 -21.30
C VAL A 324 -24.77 3.10 -20.38
N PHE A 325 -24.42 4.38 -20.38
CA PHE A 325 -25.17 5.45 -19.72
C PHE A 325 -26.51 5.78 -20.40
N LYS A 326 -26.70 5.47 -21.69
CA LYS A 326 -27.93 5.71 -22.47
C LYS A 326 -28.88 4.50 -22.50
N HIS A 327 -28.46 3.30 -22.14
CA HIS A 327 -29.27 2.07 -22.23
C HIS A 327 -29.95 1.63 -20.91
N PRO A 328 -31.25 1.25 -20.96
CA PRO A 328 -32.06 1.04 -19.75
C PRO A 328 -31.96 -0.35 -19.10
N SER A 329 -31.29 -1.36 -19.71
CA SER A 329 -31.29 -2.75 -19.20
C SER A 329 -30.00 -3.13 -18.44
N ARG A 330 -30.15 -3.84 -17.30
CA ARG A 330 -29.06 -4.30 -16.42
C ARG A 330 -28.06 -5.24 -17.12
N LYS A 331 -28.54 -6.05 -18.07
CA LYS A 331 -27.77 -7.07 -18.81
C LYS A 331 -26.77 -6.46 -19.80
N ASP A 332 -27.17 -5.40 -20.50
CA ASP A 332 -26.29 -4.72 -21.47
C ASP A 332 -25.16 -3.95 -20.77
N ARG A 333 -25.40 -3.47 -19.54
CA ARG A 333 -24.37 -2.80 -18.72
C ARG A 333 -23.27 -3.76 -18.27
N ILE A 334 -23.64 -4.93 -17.73
CA ILE A 334 -22.68 -5.96 -17.28
C ILE A 334 -21.85 -6.46 -18.47
N LEU A 335 -22.50 -6.79 -19.59
CA LEU A 335 -21.82 -7.30 -20.77
C LEU A 335 -20.87 -6.27 -21.39
N ASN A 336 -21.25 -5.00 -21.42
CA ASN A 336 -20.40 -3.93 -21.96
C ASN A 336 -19.28 -3.52 -21.00
N PHE A 337 -19.50 -3.59 -19.68
CA PHE A 337 -18.44 -3.42 -18.68
C PHE A 337 -17.38 -4.53 -18.83
N LEU A 338 -17.81 -5.80 -18.88
CA LEU A 338 -16.89 -6.94 -19.09
C LEU A 338 -16.14 -6.85 -20.41
N LYS A 339 -16.83 -6.47 -21.52
CA LYS A 339 -16.16 -6.19 -22.80
C LYS A 339 -15.13 -5.07 -22.69
N GLY A 340 -15.48 -3.97 -22.03
CA GLY A 340 -14.57 -2.84 -21.83
C GLY A 340 -13.40 -3.20 -20.91
N LEU A 341 -13.59 -4.08 -19.94
CA LEU A 341 -12.53 -4.63 -19.10
C LEU A 341 -11.61 -5.52 -19.94
N ILE A 342 -12.15 -6.49 -20.69
CA ILE A 342 -11.41 -7.41 -21.56
C ILE A 342 -10.61 -6.65 -22.64
N ASN A 343 -11.23 -5.71 -23.35
CA ASN A 343 -10.55 -4.88 -24.35
C ASN A 343 -9.43 -4.04 -23.73
N ARG A 344 -9.58 -3.62 -22.46
CA ARG A 344 -8.50 -2.93 -21.74
C ARG A 344 -7.38 -3.90 -21.39
N LEU A 345 -7.69 -5.12 -20.96
CA LEU A 345 -6.68 -6.15 -20.64
C LEU A 345 -5.89 -6.63 -21.85
N GLU A 346 -6.49 -6.60 -23.04
CA GLU A 346 -5.82 -6.94 -24.30
C GLU A 346 -5.05 -5.75 -24.93
N GLN A 347 -5.29 -4.51 -24.47
CA GLN A 347 -4.69 -3.28 -25.03
C GLN A 347 -3.80 -2.50 -24.05
N VAL A 348 -3.58 -3.02 -22.83
CA VAL A 348 -2.54 -2.50 -21.94
C VAL A 348 -1.21 -3.00 -22.52
N ASP A 349 -0.68 -2.21 -23.46
CA ASP A 349 0.71 -2.25 -23.88
C ASP A 349 1.50 -1.55 -22.77
N THR A 350 2.15 -2.30 -21.88
CA THR A 350 3.01 -1.67 -20.85
C THR A 350 4.40 -1.33 -21.39
N GLY A 351 4.67 -1.58 -22.68
CA GLY A 351 6.03 -1.57 -23.20
C GLY A 351 6.90 -2.65 -22.56
N ASP A 352 8.16 -2.74 -23.01
CA ASP A 352 9.14 -3.62 -22.38
C ASP A 352 9.37 -3.19 -20.92
N ALA A 353 9.40 -4.15 -19.99
CA ALA A 353 9.68 -3.90 -18.59
C ALA A 353 11.02 -3.16 -18.46
N ARG A 354 11.07 -2.08 -17.67
CA ARG A 354 12.27 -1.27 -17.50
C ARG A 354 12.24 -0.54 -16.16
N VAL A 355 13.41 -0.31 -15.59
CA VAL A 355 13.59 0.45 -14.35
C VAL A 355 14.55 1.61 -14.61
N TRP A 356 14.17 2.79 -14.14
CA TRP A 356 15.06 3.93 -14.02
C TRP A 356 15.26 4.29 -12.55
N LEU A 357 16.52 4.51 -12.20
CA LEU A 357 16.91 5.12 -10.94
C LEU A 357 16.99 6.63 -11.14
N ARG A 358 16.42 7.41 -10.23
CA ARG A 358 16.44 8.87 -10.25
C ARG A 358 17.13 9.41 -9.00
N ARG A 359 17.97 10.43 -9.18
CA ARG A 359 18.65 11.17 -8.10
C ARG A 359 18.23 12.64 -8.14
N TRP A 360 17.81 13.17 -7.00
CA TRP A 360 17.43 14.57 -6.82
C TRP A 360 18.26 15.22 -5.71
N LYS A 361 18.74 16.45 -5.96
CA LYS A 361 19.63 17.20 -5.06
C LYS A 361 19.04 18.56 -4.63
N GLY A 362 17.71 18.68 -4.61
CA GLY A 362 17.02 19.89 -4.15
C GLY A 362 16.66 20.92 -5.23
N ALA A 363 17.32 20.88 -6.39
CA ALA A 363 17.13 21.85 -7.48
C ALA A 363 15.96 21.50 -8.42
N LYS A 364 15.67 22.37 -9.40
CA LYS A 364 14.72 22.15 -10.52
C LYS A 364 15.19 21.14 -11.57
N GLN A 365 15.93 20.11 -11.17
CA GLN A 365 16.37 19.06 -12.07
C GLN A 365 16.63 17.77 -11.30
N MET A 366 16.51 16.64 -11.99
CA MET A 366 16.90 15.33 -11.49
C MET A 366 17.78 14.62 -12.50
N GLU A 367 18.65 13.75 -12.01
CA GLU A 367 19.45 12.85 -12.83
C GLU A 367 18.75 11.50 -12.91
N GLU A 368 18.90 10.82 -14.04
CA GLU A 368 18.26 9.54 -14.28
C GLU A 368 19.16 8.55 -15.02
N TRP A 369 19.11 7.30 -14.61
CA TRP A 369 19.80 6.19 -15.26
C TRP A 369 18.87 5.02 -15.51
N ARG A 370 18.96 4.43 -16.70
CA ARG A 370 18.39 3.10 -16.98
C ARG A 370 19.19 2.06 -16.21
N VAL A 371 18.50 1.12 -15.57
CA VAL A 371 19.12 0.06 -14.77
C VAL A 371 19.02 -1.27 -15.50
N VAL A 372 20.17 -1.94 -15.69
CA VAL A 372 20.27 -3.22 -16.41
C VAL A 372 21.02 -4.28 -15.60
N VAL A 373 20.77 -5.54 -15.92
CA VAL A 373 21.51 -6.72 -15.39
C VAL A 373 22.18 -7.48 -16.54
N PRO A 374 23.18 -8.34 -16.27
CA PRO A 374 23.82 -9.15 -17.30
C PRO A 374 22.80 -10.06 -18.01
N GLY A 375 22.81 -10.09 -19.34
CA GLY A 375 21.95 -10.96 -20.15
C GLY A 375 22.53 -12.35 -20.41
N GLU A 376 21.83 -13.16 -21.22
CA GLU A 376 22.20 -14.56 -21.50
C GLU A 376 23.59 -14.75 -22.13
N LYS A 377 24.05 -13.77 -22.93
CA LYS A 377 25.35 -13.81 -23.60
C LYS A 377 26.30 -12.84 -22.93
N GLU A 378 27.56 -13.24 -22.83
CA GLU A 378 28.61 -12.37 -22.31
C GLU A 378 28.66 -11.04 -23.08
N GLY A 379 28.58 -9.93 -22.35
CA GLY A 379 28.55 -8.58 -22.89
C GLY A 379 27.19 -8.11 -23.42
N ASP A 380 26.12 -8.90 -23.26
CA ASP A 380 24.73 -8.44 -23.41
C ASP A 380 24.15 -8.01 -22.06
N TRP A 381 23.23 -7.05 -22.10
CA TRP A 381 22.54 -6.49 -20.95
C TRP A 381 21.04 -6.52 -21.18
N GLU A 382 20.29 -6.72 -20.10
CA GLU A 382 18.83 -6.78 -20.13
C GLU A 382 18.21 -5.85 -19.08
N ASP A 383 17.01 -5.36 -19.37
CA ASP A 383 16.23 -4.57 -18.43
C ASP A 383 15.77 -5.43 -17.25
N ILE A 384 15.71 -4.83 -16.06
CA ILE A 384 15.16 -5.51 -14.88
C ILE A 384 13.64 -5.70 -15.04
N SER A 385 13.19 -6.96 -14.99
CA SER A 385 11.76 -7.30 -14.97
C SER A 385 11.18 -7.37 -13.55
N ILE A 386 10.26 -6.45 -13.25
CA ILE A 386 9.53 -6.36 -11.97
C ILE A 386 8.25 -7.20 -12.04
N GLN A 387 8.12 -8.20 -11.14
CA GLN A 387 7.00 -9.13 -11.13
C GLN A 387 5.87 -8.68 -10.19
N MET A 388 6.21 -8.00 -9.09
CA MET A 388 5.25 -7.50 -8.10
C MET A 388 5.24 -5.98 -8.10
N SER A 389 6.02 -5.33 -7.25
CA SER A 389 6.12 -3.87 -7.17
C SER A 389 7.46 -3.48 -6.59
N MET A 390 7.99 -2.32 -7.01
CA MET A 390 9.15 -1.72 -6.36
C MET A 390 8.70 -0.91 -5.14
N HIS A 391 8.01 -1.56 -4.21
CA HIS A 391 7.38 -0.87 -3.09
C HIS A 391 8.40 -0.15 -2.20
N GLN A 392 9.56 -0.77 -1.96
CA GLN A 392 10.63 -0.18 -1.15
C GLN A 392 12.04 -0.31 -1.75
N MET A 393 12.89 0.68 -1.46
CA MET A 393 14.34 0.65 -1.69
C MET A 393 15.12 1.02 -0.41
N GLN A 394 16.43 0.76 -0.40
CA GLN A 394 17.36 1.12 0.69
C GLN A 394 18.65 1.71 0.15
N ILE A 395 19.41 2.39 1.00
CA ILE A 395 20.71 2.99 0.67
C ILE A 395 21.76 2.66 1.73
N THR A 396 23.00 2.51 1.28
CA THR A 396 24.20 2.39 2.11
C THR A 396 25.24 3.41 1.66
N ASP A 397 26.37 3.49 2.36
CA ASP A 397 27.54 4.31 1.99
C ASP A 397 28.05 4.01 0.57
N ARG A 398 27.80 2.81 0.06
CA ARG A 398 28.30 2.33 -1.24
C ARG A 398 27.23 1.92 -2.24
N TYR A 399 26.09 1.39 -1.80
CA TYR A 399 25.11 0.75 -2.67
C TYR A 399 23.73 1.36 -2.50
N ILE A 400 22.97 1.35 -3.60
CA ILE A 400 21.51 1.47 -3.57
C ILE A 400 20.93 0.07 -3.72
N VAL A 401 20.00 -0.30 -2.85
CA VAL A 401 19.34 -1.62 -2.86
C VAL A 401 17.93 -1.46 -3.42
N LEU A 402 17.71 -1.99 -4.60
CA LEU A 402 16.39 -2.07 -5.22
C LEU A 402 15.69 -3.37 -4.83
N SER A 403 14.36 -3.33 -4.71
CA SER A 403 13.58 -4.54 -4.45
C SER A 403 12.39 -4.68 -5.39
N ASP A 404 12.08 -5.93 -5.75
CA ASP A 404 10.75 -6.33 -6.19
C ASP A 404 10.05 -6.96 -4.99
N SER A 405 9.37 -6.11 -4.23
CA SER A 405 8.81 -6.41 -2.93
C SER A 405 7.60 -7.33 -3.05
N VAL A 406 7.34 -8.13 -2.01
CA VAL A 406 6.22 -9.08 -1.96
C VAL A 406 4.91 -8.34 -1.67
N PHE A 407 4.50 -7.46 -2.58
CA PHE A 407 3.28 -6.66 -2.53
C PHE A 407 2.57 -6.74 -3.88
N SER A 408 1.48 -7.51 -3.91
CA SER A 408 0.80 -7.89 -5.16
C SER A 408 -0.07 -6.75 -5.71
N LEU A 409 0.24 -6.33 -6.93
CA LEU A 409 -0.61 -5.45 -7.74
C LEU A 409 -1.22 -6.26 -8.90
N ALA A 410 -1.87 -7.38 -8.56
CA ALA A 410 -2.60 -8.21 -9.52
C ALA A 410 -3.88 -7.50 -10.00
N LEU A 411 -4.50 -8.02 -11.06
CA LEU A 411 -5.74 -7.42 -11.56
C LEU A 411 -6.91 -7.56 -10.57
N SER A 412 -6.94 -8.63 -9.76
CA SER A 412 -7.97 -8.83 -8.73
C SER A 412 -8.08 -7.66 -7.75
N VAL A 413 -6.94 -7.07 -7.36
CA VAL A 413 -6.94 -5.94 -6.41
C VAL A 413 -7.40 -4.63 -7.05
N MET A 414 -7.50 -4.55 -8.38
CA MET A 414 -8.11 -3.42 -9.08
C MET A 414 -9.64 -3.50 -9.11
N LEU A 415 -10.24 -4.58 -8.58
CA LEU A 415 -11.69 -4.76 -8.50
C LEU A 415 -12.11 -4.78 -7.02
N ASN A 416 -13.04 -3.90 -6.66
CA ASN A 416 -13.67 -3.93 -5.34
C ASN A 416 -14.89 -4.84 -5.37
N ASP A 417 -16.00 -4.30 -5.86
CA ASP A 417 -17.27 -4.98 -6.04
C ASP A 417 -17.95 -4.47 -7.32
N PRO A 418 -17.51 -4.94 -8.51
CA PRO A 418 -18.06 -4.44 -9.77
C PRO A 418 -19.51 -4.84 -10.01
N PHE A 419 -20.06 -5.84 -9.30
CA PHE A 419 -21.42 -6.33 -9.51
C PHE A 419 -22.31 -6.50 -8.26
N GLU A 420 -22.02 -5.90 -7.10
CA GLU A 420 -22.82 -5.71 -5.87
C GLU A 420 -23.99 -6.68 -5.60
N HIS A 421 -25.01 -6.66 -6.45
CA HIS A 421 -26.16 -7.57 -6.40
C HIS A 421 -25.85 -9.00 -6.90
N LEU A 422 -24.60 -9.32 -7.25
CA LEU A 422 -24.14 -10.62 -7.75
C LEU A 422 -22.84 -11.05 -7.03
N PRO A 423 -22.84 -11.16 -5.69
CA PRO A 423 -21.62 -11.43 -4.91
C PRO A 423 -20.91 -12.73 -5.32
N GLU A 424 -21.67 -13.75 -5.73
CA GLU A 424 -21.08 -15.00 -6.25
C GLU A 424 -20.26 -14.78 -7.54
N LEU A 425 -20.69 -13.86 -8.39
CA LEU A 425 -19.97 -13.52 -9.61
C LEU A 425 -18.69 -12.76 -9.29
N ASP A 426 -18.76 -11.81 -8.34
CA ASP A 426 -17.61 -11.04 -7.89
C ASP A 426 -16.56 -11.92 -7.21
N GLU A 427 -16.98 -12.88 -6.37
CA GLU A 427 -16.07 -13.86 -5.77
C GLU A 427 -15.39 -14.74 -6.84
N LYS A 428 -16.18 -15.30 -7.78
CA LYS A 428 -15.65 -16.14 -8.86
C LYS A 428 -14.70 -15.35 -9.78
N LEU A 429 -15.02 -14.09 -10.08
CA LEU A 429 -14.17 -13.20 -10.89
C LEU A 429 -12.89 -12.86 -10.15
N ARG A 430 -12.97 -12.49 -8.86
CA ARG A 430 -11.81 -12.23 -8.00
C ARG A 430 -10.87 -13.43 -8.05
N ARG A 431 -11.33 -14.64 -7.70
CA ARG A 431 -10.51 -15.87 -7.70
C ARG A 431 -9.83 -16.17 -9.04
N LEU A 432 -10.51 -15.88 -10.15
CA LEU A 432 -9.94 -16.07 -11.48
C LEU A 432 -8.78 -15.08 -11.77
N LEU A 433 -8.94 -13.82 -11.36
CA LEU A 433 -8.00 -12.74 -11.65
C LEU A 433 -6.87 -12.63 -10.61
N SER A 434 -6.94 -13.45 -9.57
CA SER A 434 -5.99 -13.47 -8.46
C SER A 434 -4.69 -14.16 -8.84
N LYS A 435 -3.61 -13.71 -8.23
CA LYS A 435 -2.31 -14.37 -8.27
C LYS A 435 -1.67 -14.26 -6.89
N ALA A 436 -1.30 -15.40 -6.32
CA ALA A 436 -0.54 -15.44 -5.08
C ALA A 436 0.79 -14.70 -5.25
N THR A 437 1.28 -14.12 -4.17
CA THR A 437 2.59 -13.47 -4.15
C THR A 437 3.73 -14.47 -4.38
N ILE A 438 4.87 -13.98 -4.87
CA ILE A 438 6.07 -14.81 -5.03
C ILE A 438 6.63 -15.15 -3.63
N PRO A 439 7.19 -16.36 -3.44
CA PRO A 439 7.57 -16.83 -2.11
C PRO A 439 8.97 -16.37 -1.66
N TYR A 440 9.52 -15.32 -2.29
CA TYR A 440 10.84 -14.78 -2.03
C TYR A 440 10.93 -13.30 -2.46
N LEU A 441 11.81 -12.56 -1.80
CA LEU A 441 12.19 -11.19 -2.14
C LEU A 441 13.29 -11.21 -3.21
N ARG A 442 13.14 -10.42 -4.28
CA ARG A 442 14.21 -10.21 -5.27
C ARG A 442 14.83 -8.84 -5.06
N LEU A 443 16.16 -8.80 -5.07
CA LEU A 443 16.93 -7.60 -4.76
C LEU A 443 18.05 -7.38 -5.77
N TRP A 444 18.47 -6.12 -5.91
CA TRP A 444 19.60 -5.72 -6.73
C TRP A 444 20.42 -4.64 -6.03
N LEU A 445 21.75 -4.68 -6.17
CA LEU A 445 22.63 -3.58 -5.75
C LEU A 445 23.04 -2.73 -6.95
N ILE A 446 22.99 -1.42 -6.80
CA ILE A 446 23.62 -0.48 -7.73
C ILE A 446 24.80 0.16 -7.01
N ASP A 447 25.98 0.09 -7.60
CA ASP A 447 27.18 0.75 -7.09
C ASP A 447 27.06 2.27 -7.26
N ARG A 448 27.09 3.02 -6.15
CA ARG A 448 26.96 4.48 -6.18
C ARG A 448 28.11 5.17 -6.92
N GLU A 449 29.32 4.62 -6.87
CA GLU A 449 30.44 5.18 -7.66
C GLU A 449 30.21 5.01 -9.17
N GLU A 450 29.34 4.09 -9.59
CA GLU A 450 28.95 4.01 -10.99
C GLU A 450 28.12 5.22 -11.42
N LEU A 451 27.29 5.78 -10.54
CA LEU A 451 26.50 6.99 -10.81
C LEU A 451 27.35 8.24 -10.99
N ASP A 452 28.56 8.25 -10.43
CA ASP A 452 29.52 9.34 -10.62
C ASP A 452 30.36 9.17 -11.89
N ARG A 453 30.53 7.92 -12.37
CA ARG A 453 31.27 7.60 -13.60
C ARG A 453 30.40 7.67 -14.85
N VAL A 454 29.15 7.25 -14.72
CA VAL A 454 28.15 7.27 -15.81
C VAL A 454 27.30 8.51 -15.63
N PRO A 455 27.33 9.49 -16.55
CA PRO A 455 26.52 10.69 -16.40
C PRO A 455 25.03 10.31 -16.44
N GLY A 456 24.25 10.82 -15.48
CA GLY A 456 22.81 10.69 -15.51
C GLY A 456 22.21 11.56 -16.61
N ARG A 457 21.10 11.10 -17.21
CA ARG A 457 20.29 11.93 -18.07
C ARG A 457 19.67 13.05 -17.21
N ILE A 458 19.83 14.30 -17.61
CA ILE A 458 19.26 15.43 -16.89
C ILE A 458 17.80 15.60 -17.29
N ILE A 459 16.91 15.56 -16.31
CA ILE A 459 15.50 15.92 -16.43
C ILE A 459 15.32 17.28 -15.78
N SER A 460 15.16 18.32 -16.60
CA SER A 460 14.88 19.68 -16.11
C SER A 460 13.39 19.85 -15.81
N PHE A 461 13.06 20.48 -14.69
CA PHE A 461 11.66 20.77 -14.34
C PHE A 461 11.09 21.92 -15.16
N ASP A 462 11.95 22.70 -15.82
CA ASP A 462 11.51 23.78 -16.70
C ASP A 462 11.31 23.29 -18.15
N ASP A 463 11.80 22.09 -18.50
CA ASP A 463 11.57 21.48 -19.82
C ASP A 463 10.25 20.68 -19.84
N ASP A 464 9.49 20.85 -20.93
CA ASP A 464 8.20 20.21 -21.14
C ASP A 464 8.33 18.92 -21.98
N GLN A 465 9.55 18.53 -22.37
CA GLN A 465 9.79 17.36 -23.25
C GLN A 465 9.54 16.02 -22.54
N ASN A 466 8.69 15.20 -23.18
CA ASN A 466 8.52 13.79 -22.86
C ASN A 466 9.44 12.92 -23.70
N ILE A 467 9.92 11.82 -23.13
CA ILE A 467 10.75 10.84 -23.84
C ILE A 467 9.94 9.57 -24.07
N ASN A 468 9.83 9.17 -25.33
CA ASN A 468 9.24 7.89 -25.72
C ASN A 468 10.22 6.75 -25.38
N LEU A 469 9.72 5.61 -24.88
CA LEU A 469 10.52 4.39 -24.64
C LEU A 469 11.39 3.97 -25.83
N GLN A 470 10.87 4.15 -27.05
CA GLN A 470 11.58 3.81 -28.30
C GLN A 470 12.68 4.81 -28.64
N ASP A 471 12.55 6.04 -28.16
CA ASP A 471 13.49 7.14 -28.36
C ASP A 471 14.29 7.40 -27.08
N ASP A 472 14.30 6.46 -26.13
CA ASP A 472 14.99 6.61 -24.85
C ASP A 472 16.50 6.68 -25.08
N PRO A 473 17.14 7.85 -24.88
CA PRO A 473 18.55 8.03 -25.18
C PRO A 473 19.47 7.18 -24.29
N SER A 474 18.93 6.60 -23.21
CA SER A 474 19.68 5.66 -22.37
C SER A 474 19.87 4.28 -23.00
N VAL A 475 19.09 3.92 -24.03
CA VAL A 475 19.10 2.59 -24.67
C VAL A 475 20.20 2.47 -25.74
N GLY A 476 20.61 3.60 -26.35
CA GLY A 476 21.57 3.61 -27.47
C GLY A 476 21.03 2.93 -28.74
N ASP A 477 21.90 2.66 -29.71
CA ASP A 477 21.52 2.03 -30.99
C ASP A 477 21.18 0.53 -30.85
N ASP A 478 21.75 -0.15 -29.84
CA ASP A 478 21.50 -1.57 -29.54
C ASP A 478 21.01 -1.69 -28.08
N PRO A 479 19.73 -2.08 -27.85
CA PRO A 479 19.15 -2.16 -26.52
C PRO A 479 19.82 -3.17 -25.58
N LYS A 480 20.60 -4.11 -26.15
CA LYS A 480 21.38 -5.11 -25.40
C LYS A 480 22.76 -4.62 -25.00
N LYS A 481 23.16 -3.41 -25.40
CA LYS A 481 24.44 -2.81 -25.01
C LYS A 481 24.22 -1.68 -24.01
N LEU A 482 25.28 -1.33 -23.30
CA LEU A 482 25.26 -0.20 -22.37
C LEU A 482 25.13 1.10 -23.17
N GLY A 483 24.04 1.82 -22.96
CA GLY A 483 23.90 3.18 -23.47
C GLY A 483 24.57 4.22 -22.55
N PRO A 484 24.57 5.50 -22.96
CA PRO A 484 25.32 6.57 -22.28
C PRO A 484 24.82 6.90 -20.87
N HIS A 485 23.57 6.54 -20.55
CA HIS A 485 22.91 6.79 -19.26
C HIS A 485 22.43 5.48 -18.63
N THR A 486 23.18 4.40 -18.83
CA THR A 486 22.85 3.06 -18.31
C THR A 486 23.80 2.67 -17.19
N VAL A 487 23.26 2.21 -16.07
CA VAL A 487 24.04 1.67 -14.94
C VAL A 487 23.70 0.20 -14.68
N LYS A 488 24.68 -0.51 -14.16
CA LYS A 488 24.61 -1.93 -13.89
C LYS A 488 24.06 -2.18 -12.49
N ALA A 489 23.24 -3.21 -12.39
CA ALA A 489 22.75 -3.76 -11.15
C ALA A 489 23.34 -5.16 -10.92
N ILE A 490 23.73 -5.44 -9.68
CA ILE A 490 24.17 -6.75 -9.22
C ILE A 490 22.94 -7.49 -8.69
N PRO A 491 22.42 -8.53 -9.39
CA PRO A 491 21.30 -9.31 -8.89
C PRO A 491 21.74 -10.14 -7.67
N LEU A 492 20.88 -10.17 -6.65
CA LEU A 492 21.09 -11.01 -5.48
C LEU A 492 20.57 -12.44 -5.76
N PRO A 493 21.32 -13.50 -5.39
CA PRO A 493 20.94 -14.89 -5.69
C PRO A 493 19.68 -15.30 -4.93
N VAL A 494 18.57 -15.55 -5.63
CA VAL A 494 17.25 -15.87 -5.07
C VAL A 494 17.28 -17.02 -4.04
N GLU A 495 18.16 -18.00 -4.24
CA GLU A 495 18.36 -19.15 -3.35
C GLU A 495 18.93 -18.76 -1.97
N SER A 496 19.65 -17.63 -1.87
CA SER A 496 20.11 -17.08 -0.59
C SER A 496 19.02 -16.38 0.21
N PHE A 497 17.79 -16.25 -0.32
CA PHE A 497 16.66 -15.56 0.31
C PHE A 497 15.43 -16.47 0.44
N VAL A 498 15.63 -17.80 0.49
CA VAL A 498 14.55 -18.76 0.70
C VAL A 498 13.75 -18.37 1.95
N ARG A 499 12.46 -18.08 1.75
CA ARG A 499 11.51 -17.64 2.79
C ARG A 499 11.70 -16.21 3.32
N LEU A 500 12.19 -15.29 2.49
CA LEU A 500 12.03 -13.86 2.75
C LEU A 500 10.85 -13.33 1.96
N GLN A 501 9.62 -13.67 2.35
CA GLN A 501 8.44 -13.02 1.78
C GLN A 501 8.30 -11.65 2.42
N SER A 502 9.10 -10.66 2.01
CA SER A 502 9.08 -9.35 2.66
C SER A 502 8.55 -8.26 1.74
N THR A 503 7.72 -7.39 2.32
CA THR A 503 7.41 -6.08 1.75
C THR A 503 8.44 -5.03 2.19
N HIS A 504 8.93 -5.12 3.44
CA HIS A 504 9.80 -4.10 4.03
C HIS A 504 11.17 -4.64 4.46
N PHE A 505 12.22 -3.86 4.27
CA PHE A 505 13.57 -4.23 4.68
C PHE A 505 14.42 -2.99 4.99
N SER A 506 15.46 -3.17 5.78
CA SER A 506 16.44 -2.14 6.14
C SER A 506 17.85 -2.65 5.90
N ALA A 507 18.80 -1.74 5.72
CA ALA A 507 20.20 -2.07 5.51
C ALA A 507 21.08 -1.31 6.51
N ASN A 508 22.19 -1.93 6.91
CA ASN A 508 23.29 -1.17 7.52
C ASN A 508 23.84 -0.17 6.51
N TYR A 509 24.07 1.07 6.95
CA TYR A 509 24.67 2.07 6.07
C TYR A 509 26.16 1.80 5.82
N ASP A 510 26.91 1.29 6.81
CA ASP A 510 28.34 0.97 6.65
C ASP A 510 28.54 -0.38 5.96
N THR A 511 29.16 -0.37 4.77
CA THR A 511 29.43 -1.59 4.00
C THR A 511 30.86 -2.11 4.11
N LYS A 512 31.64 -1.61 5.07
CA LYS A 512 33.06 -1.96 5.25
C LYS A 512 33.88 -1.76 3.96
N GLY A 513 33.64 -0.61 3.31
CA GLY A 513 34.27 -0.25 2.04
C GLY A 513 33.70 -1.02 0.85
N GLY A 514 32.39 -1.25 0.83
CA GLY A 514 31.67 -1.96 -0.23
C GLY A 514 31.73 -3.49 -0.15
N LYS A 515 32.42 -4.07 0.83
CA LYS A 515 32.66 -5.52 0.86
C LYS A 515 31.55 -6.31 1.53
N GLU A 516 30.72 -5.65 2.33
CA GLU A 516 29.68 -6.27 3.13
C GLU A 516 28.37 -5.50 3.02
N VAL A 517 27.26 -6.19 2.75
CA VAL A 517 25.92 -5.61 2.83
C VAL A 517 25.11 -6.44 3.82
N VAL A 518 24.64 -5.79 4.89
CA VAL A 518 23.80 -6.43 5.91
C VAL A 518 22.38 -5.91 5.78
N LEU A 519 21.43 -6.82 5.58
CA LEU A 519 20.01 -6.55 5.42
C LEU A 519 19.20 -7.15 6.57
N TYR A 520 18.15 -6.45 6.97
CA TYR A 520 17.17 -6.91 7.94
C TYR A 520 15.78 -6.90 7.31
N THR A 521 15.05 -8.00 7.43
CA THR A 521 13.70 -8.14 6.84
C THR A 521 12.70 -8.72 7.83
N THR A 522 11.42 -8.50 7.56
CA THR A 522 10.31 -9.10 8.31
C THR A 522 9.37 -9.82 7.33
N ASP A 523 9.15 -11.11 7.54
CA ASP A 523 8.33 -11.93 6.65
C ASP A 523 6.82 -11.65 6.83
N THR A 524 6.10 -11.57 5.71
CA THR A 524 4.65 -11.28 5.64
C THR A 524 3.77 -12.46 6.06
N SER A 525 4.35 -13.57 6.51
CA SER A 525 3.66 -14.72 7.10
C SER A 525 2.70 -15.42 6.12
N SER A 526 3.07 -15.45 4.82
CA SER A 526 2.19 -15.91 3.73
C SER A 526 0.83 -15.17 3.72
N ALA A 527 0.86 -13.84 3.89
CA ALA A 527 -0.29 -12.96 3.76
C ALA A 527 -0.08 -11.92 2.65
N CYS A 528 -1.17 -11.26 2.23
CA CYS A 528 -1.15 -10.21 1.21
C CYS A 528 -1.64 -8.87 1.77
N ALA A 529 -0.73 -7.91 1.92
CA ALA A 529 -1.08 -6.55 2.39
C ALA A 529 -1.91 -5.74 1.38
N ALA A 530 -2.05 -6.21 0.13
CA ALA A 530 -2.88 -5.60 -0.90
C ALA A 530 -4.34 -6.12 -0.90
N GLU A 531 -4.67 -7.12 -0.07
CA GLU A 531 -6.02 -7.66 0.05
C GLU A 531 -6.77 -7.11 1.27
N TRP A 532 -8.09 -7.05 1.16
CA TRP A 532 -9.00 -6.52 2.17
C TRP A 532 -10.28 -7.34 2.27
N ILE A 533 -10.99 -7.15 3.38
CA ILE A 533 -12.26 -7.80 3.68
C ILE A 533 -13.37 -7.13 2.88
N ARG A 534 -14.06 -7.92 2.06
CA ARG A 534 -15.23 -7.50 1.26
C ARG A 534 -16.54 -7.96 1.89
N GLU A 535 -17.65 -7.38 1.41
CA GLU A 535 -18.99 -7.68 1.93
C GLU A 535 -19.38 -9.16 1.80
N TYR A 536 -18.91 -9.80 0.73
CA TYR A 536 -19.17 -11.21 0.41
C TYR A 536 -18.11 -12.17 0.93
N ASP A 537 -17.09 -11.70 1.67
CA ASP A 537 -16.10 -12.60 2.24
C ASP A 537 -16.70 -13.39 3.41
N GLU A 538 -16.31 -14.66 3.50
CA GLU A 538 -16.59 -15.53 4.65
C GLU A 538 -15.36 -15.65 5.55
N LEU A 539 -15.57 -15.86 6.85
CA LEU A 539 -14.51 -16.11 7.81
C LEU A 539 -14.06 -17.57 7.74
N GLU A 540 -12.75 -17.85 7.68
CA GLU A 540 -12.27 -19.23 7.61
C GLU A 540 -12.47 -19.99 8.94
N ALA A 541 -12.31 -19.28 10.06
CA ALA A 541 -12.48 -19.84 11.40
C ALA A 541 -13.89 -20.37 11.66
N PHE A 542 -14.91 -19.87 10.95
CA PHE A 542 -16.31 -20.18 11.18
C PHE A 542 -17.02 -20.40 9.84
N GLN A 543 -17.07 -21.66 9.40
CA GLN A 543 -17.59 -22.05 8.09
C GLN A 543 -18.97 -21.43 7.78
N GLY A 544 -19.07 -20.74 6.65
CA GLY A 544 -20.31 -20.10 6.17
C GLY A 544 -20.71 -18.84 6.94
N GLN A 545 -19.89 -18.37 7.88
CA GLN A 545 -20.15 -17.11 8.57
C GLN A 545 -19.65 -15.92 7.72
N PRO A 546 -20.52 -14.93 7.41
CA PRO A 546 -20.10 -13.72 6.71
C PRO A 546 -19.10 -12.90 7.52
N SER A 547 -18.29 -12.10 6.82
CA SER A 547 -17.40 -11.10 7.41
C SER A 547 -18.18 -10.03 8.19
N PHE A 548 -17.51 -9.38 9.15
CA PHE A 548 -18.12 -8.33 9.95
C PHE A 548 -18.13 -7.00 9.20
N LYS A 549 -19.28 -6.34 9.17
CA LYS A 549 -19.50 -5.03 8.54
C LYS A 549 -18.60 -3.94 9.12
N SER A 550 -18.36 -3.98 10.43
CA SER A 550 -17.42 -3.09 11.12
C SER A 550 -15.97 -3.22 10.65
N LEU A 551 -15.62 -4.27 9.89
CA LEU A 551 -14.27 -4.54 9.37
C LEU A 551 -14.20 -4.51 7.84
N TRP A 552 -15.29 -4.24 7.13
CA TRP A 552 -15.25 -4.12 5.67
C TRP A 552 -14.26 -3.03 5.22
N GLY A 553 -13.38 -3.38 4.29
CA GLY A 553 -12.27 -2.53 3.84
C GLY A 553 -10.98 -2.66 4.66
N MET A 554 -11.01 -3.33 5.83
CA MET A 554 -9.81 -3.64 6.62
C MET A 554 -8.92 -4.64 5.86
N TYR A 555 -7.61 -4.54 6.06
CA TYR A 555 -6.64 -5.48 5.54
C TYR A 555 -7.02 -6.93 5.89
N ALA A 556 -7.10 -7.79 4.87
CA ALA A 556 -7.33 -9.23 5.02
C ALA A 556 -5.97 -9.94 5.18
N ILE A 557 -5.20 -9.48 6.16
CA ILE A 557 -3.82 -9.95 6.40
C ILE A 557 -3.74 -11.16 7.34
N GLY A 558 -4.85 -11.87 7.57
CA GLY A 558 -4.85 -13.07 8.42
C GLY A 558 -3.76 -14.04 7.99
N ALA A 559 -2.75 -14.24 8.85
CA ALA A 559 -1.62 -15.10 8.54
C ALA A 559 -2.01 -16.57 8.50
N VAL A 560 -1.34 -17.31 7.62
CA VAL A 560 -1.46 -18.77 7.51
C VAL A 560 -0.15 -19.50 7.82
N ASP A 561 0.86 -18.75 8.28
CA ASP A 561 2.15 -19.24 8.74
C ASP A 561 2.73 -18.30 9.82
N ILE A 562 3.84 -18.69 10.44
CA ILE A 562 4.60 -17.84 11.37
C ILE A 562 5.51 -16.85 10.63
N GLY A 563 5.49 -15.58 11.06
CA GLY A 563 6.42 -14.56 10.58
C GLY A 563 7.83 -14.75 11.14
N SER A 564 8.82 -14.21 10.43
CA SER A 564 10.20 -14.18 10.88
C SER A 564 10.79 -12.78 10.81
N PHE A 565 11.76 -12.53 11.67
CA PHE A 565 12.76 -11.50 11.42
C PHE A 565 14.01 -12.17 10.85
N SER A 566 14.62 -11.57 9.84
CA SER A 566 15.76 -12.19 9.15
C SER A 566 16.90 -11.21 9.00
N LYS A 567 18.13 -11.65 9.34
CA LYS A 567 19.39 -10.94 9.08
C LYS A 567 20.13 -11.67 7.96
N VAL A 568 20.39 -10.96 6.88
CA VAL A 568 21.14 -11.45 5.73
C VAL A 568 22.45 -10.68 5.63
N LYS A 569 23.57 -11.39 5.61
CA LYS A 569 24.89 -10.81 5.38
C LYS A 569 25.40 -11.26 4.02
N LEU A 570 25.73 -10.30 3.17
CA LEU A 570 26.19 -10.53 1.81
C LEU A 570 27.61 -10.01 1.68
N HIS A 571 28.48 -10.81 1.08
CA HIS A 571 29.81 -10.37 0.72
C HIS A 571 29.82 -9.98 -0.75
N VAL A 572 30.42 -8.83 -1.05
CA VAL A 572 30.47 -8.29 -2.40
C VAL A 572 31.92 -8.11 -2.78
N ASP A 573 32.26 -8.44 -4.03
CA ASP A 573 33.49 -8.01 -4.67
C ASP A 573 33.19 -6.69 -5.40
N PRO A 574 33.60 -5.53 -4.88
CA PRO A 574 33.26 -4.25 -5.50
C PRO A 574 33.96 -4.07 -6.85
N ALA A 575 35.14 -4.67 -7.05
CA ALA A 575 35.90 -4.53 -8.28
C ALA A 575 35.25 -5.32 -9.42
N GLU A 576 34.74 -6.51 -9.10
CA GLU A 576 34.10 -7.41 -10.04
C GLU A 576 32.57 -7.22 -10.15
N GLN A 577 32.00 -6.37 -9.28
CA GLN A 577 30.56 -6.13 -9.16
C GLN A 577 29.75 -7.44 -9.07
N LYS A 578 30.13 -8.33 -8.16
CA LYS A 578 29.46 -9.61 -7.96
C LYS A 578 29.32 -9.95 -6.49
N ILE A 579 28.28 -10.71 -6.17
CA ILE A 579 28.14 -11.33 -4.85
C ILE A 579 29.15 -12.48 -4.75
N ILE A 580 29.89 -12.53 -3.65
CA ILE A 580 30.78 -13.64 -3.30
C ILE A 580 29.99 -14.58 -2.39
N ASP A 581 29.75 -15.81 -2.85
CA ASP A 581 29.21 -16.84 -1.97
C ASP A 581 30.31 -17.31 -1.01
N ASN A 582 30.15 -16.91 0.26
CA ASN A 582 31.04 -17.30 1.34
C ASN A 582 30.42 -18.38 2.26
N GLY A 583 29.19 -18.83 1.97
CA GLY A 583 28.46 -19.78 2.81
C GLY A 583 27.89 -19.22 4.11
N ASP A 584 27.83 -17.89 4.28
CA ASP A 584 27.19 -17.26 5.45
C ASP A 584 25.68 -17.55 5.43
N PRO A 585 25.12 -18.20 6.48
CA PRO A 585 23.70 -18.53 6.52
C PRO A 585 22.83 -17.29 6.77
N VAL A 586 21.64 -17.28 6.17
CA VAL A 586 20.58 -16.36 6.61
C VAL A 586 20.19 -16.71 8.03
N GLN A 587 20.27 -15.73 8.94
CA GLN A 587 19.83 -15.89 10.31
C GLN A 587 18.34 -15.53 10.39
N ASN A 588 17.49 -16.52 10.65
CA ASN A 588 16.05 -16.32 10.79
C ASN A 588 15.63 -16.48 12.25
N PHE A 589 14.87 -15.53 12.74
CA PHE A 589 14.33 -15.46 14.09
C PHE A 589 12.82 -15.68 14.08
N TYR A 590 12.36 -16.61 14.91
CA TYR A 590 10.96 -17.01 15.03
C TYR A 590 10.60 -17.11 16.51
N LEU A 591 9.40 -16.67 16.87
CA LEU A 591 8.86 -16.90 18.21
C LEU A 591 7.40 -17.34 18.09
N GLN A 592 7.08 -18.53 18.60
CA GLN A 592 5.71 -19.08 18.55
C GLN A 592 4.86 -18.70 19.78
N GLY A 593 5.48 -18.19 20.85
CA GLY A 593 4.86 -18.10 22.16
C GLY A 593 4.79 -19.47 22.88
N ASN A 594 4.07 -19.55 24.01
CA ASN A 594 3.85 -20.79 24.76
C ASN A 594 2.70 -21.60 24.16
N VAL A 595 2.92 -22.23 23.01
CA VAL A 595 1.93 -23.11 22.39
C VAL A 595 2.00 -24.52 23.00
N VAL A 596 0.86 -25.10 23.37
CA VAL A 596 0.78 -26.54 23.67
C VAL A 596 -0.10 -27.21 22.63
N SER A 597 0.42 -28.24 21.99
CA SER A 597 -0.38 -29.19 21.23
C SER A 597 -0.86 -30.29 22.19
N ASN A 598 -2.15 -30.61 22.16
CA ASN A 598 -2.68 -31.74 22.95
C ASN A 598 -2.17 -33.10 22.44
N GLU A 599 -1.46 -33.14 21.31
CA GLU A 599 -0.85 -34.33 20.74
C GLU A 599 0.66 -34.11 20.61
N GLN A 600 1.44 -35.05 21.18
CA GLN A 600 2.88 -34.90 21.41
C GLN A 600 3.75 -34.89 20.13
N TYR A 601 3.19 -35.23 18.96
CA TYR A 601 3.94 -35.30 17.71
C TYR A 601 3.02 -35.00 16.52
N TYR A 602 3.41 -34.01 15.70
CA TYR A 602 2.94 -33.87 14.32
C TYR A 602 4.07 -34.30 13.40
N GLU A 603 3.85 -35.34 12.58
CA GLU A 603 4.75 -35.74 11.50
C GLU A 603 4.12 -35.34 10.16
N PRO A 604 4.71 -34.39 9.41
CA PRO A 604 4.14 -33.80 8.19
C PRO A 604 3.70 -34.79 7.10
N ASP A 605 4.21 -36.04 7.12
CA ASP A 605 4.02 -37.03 6.06
C ASP A 605 3.14 -38.24 6.46
N THR A 606 2.44 -38.17 7.61
CA THR A 606 1.53 -39.25 8.03
C THR A 606 0.05 -38.85 7.85
N PRO A 607 -0.69 -39.51 6.92
CA PRO A 607 -2.09 -39.17 6.60
C PRO A 607 -3.08 -39.29 7.78
N ASP A 608 -2.71 -40.06 8.82
CA ASP A 608 -3.55 -40.32 9.99
C ASP A 608 -3.21 -39.44 11.21
N SER A 609 -2.26 -38.50 11.08
CA SER A 609 -1.97 -37.54 12.15
C SER A 609 -3.18 -36.63 12.35
N LYS A 610 -3.79 -36.67 13.55
CA LYS A 610 -4.87 -35.73 13.89
C LYS A 610 -4.26 -34.35 14.00
N ILE A 611 -4.95 -33.36 13.43
CA ILE A 611 -4.56 -31.96 13.56
C ILE A 611 -4.65 -31.61 15.05
N PRO A 612 -3.54 -31.23 15.72
CA PRO A 612 -3.61 -30.88 17.13
C PRO A 612 -4.45 -29.62 17.26
N GLN A 613 -5.56 -29.69 18.02
CA GLN A 613 -6.23 -28.48 18.47
C GLN A 613 -5.24 -27.73 19.37
N ALA A 614 -4.62 -26.69 18.84
CA ALA A 614 -3.61 -25.94 19.56
C ALA A 614 -4.20 -24.70 20.19
N ARG A 615 -3.75 -24.41 21.40
CA ARG A 615 -4.08 -23.19 22.13
C ARG A 615 -2.81 -22.70 22.80
N LEU A 616 -2.63 -21.37 22.89
CA LEU A 616 -1.62 -20.82 23.77
C LEU A 616 -1.99 -21.14 25.22
N THR A 617 -1.06 -21.67 25.99
CA THR A 617 -1.27 -21.97 27.42
C THR A 617 -1.02 -20.76 28.31
N THR A 618 -0.10 -19.89 27.88
CA THR A 618 0.17 -18.58 28.47
C THR A 618 0.65 -17.63 27.37
N LEU A 619 0.42 -16.33 27.54
CA LEU A 619 0.93 -15.33 26.61
C LEU A 619 2.46 -15.18 26.78
N ALA A 620 3.17 -15.13 25.66
CA ALA A 620 4.63 -15.05 25.56
C ALA A 620 4.98 -14.37 24.23
N PRO A 621 6.17 -13.76 24.08
CA PRO A 621 6.49 -13.03 22.86
C PRO A 621 6.44 -13.97 21.66
N HIS A 622 5.97 -13.43 20.54
CA HIS A 622 5.78 -14.18 19.30
C HIS A 622 6.06 -13.31 18.07
N THR A 623 6.16 -13.94 16.91
CA THR A 623 6.34 -13.28 15.60
C THR A 623 5.14 -13.49 14.67
N TRP A 624 3.95 -13.81 15.22
CA TRP A 624 2.70 -13.86 14.46
C TRP A 624 2.38 -12.50 13.83
N MET A 625 2.23 -12.48 12.50
CA MET A 625 1.94 -11.26 11.73
C MET A 625 2.87 -10.11 12.11
N MET A 626 4.16 -10.28 11.83
CA MET A 626 5.16 -9.21 11.95
C MET A 626 4.69 -7.99 11.17
N GLY A 627 4.47 -6.89 11.89
CA GLY A 627 3.98 -5.64 11.34
C GLY A 627 5.12 -4.66 11.02
N PHE A 628 4.83 -3.37 11.22
CA PHE A 628 5.84 -2.33 11.08
C PHE A 628 6.95 -2.48 12.14
N TYR A 629 8.12 -1.94 11.83
CA TYR A 629 9.25 -1.85 12.75
C TYR A 629 9.94 -0.48 12.66
N THR A 630 10.71 -0.14 13.69
CA THR A 630 11.47 1.10 13.80
C THR A 630 12.82 0.84 14.49
N PHE A 631 13.76 1.75 14.32
CA PHE A 631 15.00 1.85 15.07
C PHE A 631 15.39 3.32 15.15
N ARG A 632 16.33 3.66 16.03
CA ARG A 632 16.80 5.04 16.17
C ARG A 632 17.29 5.56 14.82
N ASP A 633 16.75 6.69 14.39
CA ASP A 633 17.08 7.36 13.12
C ASP A 633 16.72 6.57 11.84
N ILE A 634 15.71 5.68 11.90
CA ILE A 634 15.08 5.15 10.68
C ILE A 634 14.54 6.31 9.83
N VAL A 635 14.84 6.30 8.53
CA VAL A 635 14.46 7.33 7.53
C VAL A 635 14.78 8.78 7.95
N SER A 636 15.90 8.99 8.64
CA SER A 636 16.31 10.30 9.14
C SER A 636 16.86 11.23 8.04
N GLY A 637 16.44 12.50 8.07
CA GLY A 637 17.01 13.57 7.25
C GLY A 637 18.41 14.02 7.70
N THR A 638 18.95 13.48 8.79
CA THR A 638 20.20 13.97 9.43
C THR A 638 21.23 12.92 9.75
N HIS A 639 20.84 11.66 9.91
CA HIS A 639 21.72 10.60 10.36
C HIS A 639 21.51 9.34 9.53
N ALA A 640 22.59 8.77 8.99
CA ALA A 640 22.55 7.40 8.48
C ALA A 640 23.08 6.45 9.54
N VAL A 641 22.37 5.33 9.72
CA VAL A 641 22.71 4.36 10.76
C VAL A 641 23.74 3.37 10.23
N GLY A 642 24.99 3.57 10.61
CA GLY A 642 26.11 2.71 10.20
C GLY A 642 25.85 1.23 10.48
N GLU A 643 25.45 0.90 11.70
CA GLU A 643 25.07 -0.46 12.11
C GLU A 643 23.80 -0.42 12.96
N ILE A 644 22.77 -1.16 12.56
CA ILE A 644 21.49 -1.25 13.26
C ILE A 644 21.60 -2.31 14.34
N LYS A 645 21.63 -1.90 15.60
CA LYS A 645 21.81 -2.80 16.77
C LYS A 645 20.52 -3.21 17.47
N SER A 646 19.54 -2.32 17.55
CA SER A 646 18.24 -2.58 18.15
C SER A 646 17.12 -2.26 17.17
N ILE A 647 16.25 -3.24 16.90
CA ILE A 647 15.04 -3.08 16.09
C ILE A 647 13.82 -3.33 16.97
N TYR A 648 12.86 -2.43 16.94
CA TYR A 648 11.59 -2.55 17.64
C TYR A 648 10.50 -2.86 16.64
N SER A 649 9.68 -3.88 16.90
CA SER A 649 8.65 -4.33 15.98
C SER A 649 7.34 -4.62 16.69
N VAL A 650 6.23 -4.26 16.06
CA VAL A 650 4.91 -4.72 16.48
C VAL A 650 4.61 -6.04 15.77
N CYS A 651 4.11 -7.02 16.52
CA CYS A 651 3.47 -8.21 15.98
C CYS A 651 1.96 -8.05 16.18
N PHE A 652 1.17 -8.14 15.12
CA PHE A 652 -0.27 -7.91 15.19
C PHE A 652 -1.04 -9.02 15.91
N GLY A 653 -0.43 -10.20 16.07
CA GLY A 653 -1.08 -11.38 16.65
C GLY A 653 -1.83 -12.18 15.59
N LEU A 654 -2.80 -12.99 16.00
CA LEU A 654 -3.66 -13.75 15.10
C LEU A 654 -5.11 -13.44 15.43
N ASP A 655 -5.86 -12.99 14.44
CA ASP A 655 -7.24 -12.57 14.61
C ASP A 655 -8.12 -13.25 13.57
N TYR A 656 -9.03 -14.13 14.01
CA TYR A 656 -9.95 -14.81 13.11
C TYR A 656 -10.78 -13.85 12.27
N ARG A 657 -11.00 -12.62 12.74
CA ARG A 657 -11.78 -11.60 12.02
C ARG A 657 -11.06 -11.11 10.76
N LEU A 658 -9.74 -11.31 10.68
CA LEU A 658 -8.88 -10.91 9.55
C LEU A 658 -8.51 -12.08 8.64
N LEU A 659 -8.81 -13.33 9.03
CA LEU A 659 -8.56 -14.54 8.25
C LEU A 659 -9.81 -14.93 7.45
N THR A 660 -9.94 -14.40 6.24
CA THR A 660 -11.02 -14.79 5.34
C THR A 660 -10.73 -16.15 4.70
N LYS A 661 -11.80 -16.87 4.34
CA LYS A 661 -11.71 -18.11 3.57
C LYS A 661 -10.91 -17.94 2.28
N TYR A 662 -11.09 -16.81 1.60
CA TYR A 662 -10.37 -16.51 0.36
C TYR A 662 -8.85 -16.43 0.58
N ILE A 663 -8.38 -15.75 1.63
CA ILE A 663 -6.95 -15.66 1.96
C ILE A 663 -6.40 -17.01 2.37
N TYR A 664 -7.14 -17.75 3.19
CA TYR A 664 -6.78 -19.09 3.57
C TYR A 664 -6.61 -20.01 2.35
N ASP A 665 -7.62 -20.08 1.47
CA ASP A 665 -7.56 -20.89 0.25
C ASP A 665 -6.38 -20.50 -0.66
N MET A 666 -5.99 -19.22 -0.69
CA MET A 666 -4.89 -18.73 -1.54
C MET A 666 -3.51 -19.16 -1.01
N TYR A 667 -3.34 -19.18 0.32
CA TYR A 667 -2.03 -19.33 0.95
C TYR A 667 -1.85 -20.61 1.78
N ALA A 668 -2.91 -21.40 1.98
CA ALA A 668 -2.86 -22.66 2.73
C ALA A 668 -1.93 -23.71 2.12
N ASP A 669 -1.62 -23.61 0.82
CA ASP A 669 -0.65 -24.48 0.15
C ASP A 669 0.60 -23.71 -0.32
N ALA A 670 0.84 -22.51 0.23
CA ALA A 670 2.00 -21.72 -0.13
C ALA A 670 3.30 -22.48 0.14
N PRO A 671 4.30 -22.40 -0.75
CA PRO A 671 5.58 -23.06 -0.56
C PRO A 671 6.36 -22.43 0.60
N ASN A 672 7.30 -23.18 1.17
CA ASN A 672 8.22 -22.75 2.23
C ASN A 672 7.57 -22.43 3.60
N ARG A 673 6.31 -22.81 3.81
CA ARG A 673 5.68 -22.65 5.12
C ARG A 673 6.36 -23.48 6.20
N LYS A 674 6.34 -22.98 7.44
CA LYS A 674 6.89 -23.69 8.61
C LYS A 674 5.83 -24.47 9.35
N LEU A 675 4.60 -23.99 9.34
CA LEU A 675 3.51 -24.55 10.10
C LEU A 675 2.39 -25.03 9.17
N PRO A 676 1.68 -26.12 9.56
CA PRO A 676 0.44 -26.51 8.88
C PRO A 676 -0.60 -25.38 8.93
N ALA A 677 -1.32 -25.16 7.82
CA ALA A 677 -2.36 -24.13 7.71
C ALA A 677 -3.41 -24.25 8.82
N GLU A 678 -3.92 -25.48 9.01
CA GLU A 678 -4.95 -25.78 10.00
C GLU A 678 -4.47 -25.52 11.43
N TRP A 679 -3.16 -25.62 11.69
CA TRP A 679 -2.61 -25.28 13.00
C TRP A 679 -2.74 -23.77 13.27
N VAL A 680 -2.32 -22.92 12.33
CA VAL A 680 -2.40 -21.45 12.45
C VAL A 680 -3.85 -20.98 12.49
N LYS A 681 -4.73 -21.61 11.72
CA LYS A 681 -6.18 -21.39 11.78
C LYS A 681 -6.74 -21.64 13.18
N SER A 682 -6.41 -22.78 13.80
CA SER A 682 -6.87 -23.11 15.16
C SER A 682 -6.39 -22.09 16.22
N LEU A 683 -5.19 -21.52 16.03
CA LEU A 683 -4.70 -20.43 16.89
C LEU A 683 -5.46 -19.11 16.63
N SER A 684 -5.79 -18.82 15.37
CA SER A 684 -6.53 -17.61 14.97
C SER A 684 -7.94 -17.58 15.57
N GLU A 685 -8.61 -18.73 15.65
CA GLU A 685 -9.90 -18.91 16.35
C GLU A 685 -9.86 -18.40 17.81
N GLY A 686 -8.70 -18.52 18.47
CA GLY A 686 -8.50 -18.09 19.85
C GLY A 686 -8.16 -16.62 20.04
N MET A 687 -8.07 -15.81 18.96
CA MET A 687 -7.59 -14.42 18.97
C MET A 687 -6.30 -14.21 19.78
N GLN A 688 -5.15 -14.47 19.17
CA GLN A 688 -3.86 -14.22 19.83
C GLN A 688 -3.56 -12.71 19.83
N PRO A 689 -3.35 -12.09 21.01
CA PRO A 689 -3.10 -10.65 21.10
C PRO A 689 -1.76 -10.28 20.46
N GLY A 690 -1.64 -9.04 19.99
CA GLY A 690 -0.36 -8.53 19.51
C GLY A 690 0.66 -8.30 20.63
N CYS A 691 1.93 -8.13 20.26
CA CYS A 691 3.01 -7.75 21.17
C CYS A 691 3.96 -6.72 20.53
N LEU A 692 4.68 -5.98 21.36
CA LEU A 692 5.83 -5.16 20.96
C LEU A 692 7.10 -5.90 21.37
N ILE A 693 8.04 -6.07 20.46
CA ILE A 693 9.32 -6.76 20.72
C ILE A 693 10.50 -5.87 20.35
N ARG A 694 11.61 -6.04 21.06
CA ARG A 694 12.93 -5.53 20.72
C ARG A 694 13.82 -6.70 20.30
N ILE A 695 14.47 -6.53 19.16
CA ILE A 695 15.41 -7.48 18.59
C ILE A 695 16.79 -6.83 18.65
N ASP A 696 17.67 -7.40 19.46
CA ASP A 696 19.10 -7.10 19.48
C ASP A 696 19.76 -7.86 18.32
N THR A 697 20.27 -7.15 17.31
CA THR A 697 20.75 -7.74 16.05
C THR A 697 22.14 -8.37 16.15
N ASP A 698 22.84 -8.17 17.27
CA ASP A 698 24.13 -8.80 17.56
C ASP A 698 23.95 -10.19 18.19
N LYS A 699 22.80 -10.43 18.84
CA LYS A 699 22.43 -11.76 19.32
C LYS A 699 22.18 -12.70 18.14
N VAL A 700 22.86 -13.84 18.15
CA VAL A 700 22.58 -14.95 17.24
C VAL A 700 21.39 -15.73 17.80
N TYR A 701 20.21 -15.54 17.23
CA TYR A 701 19.00 -16.19 17.72
C TYR A 701 18.78 -17.63 17.21
N GLY A 702 19.72 -18.20 16.43
CA GLY A 702 19.82 -19.65 16.18
C GLY A 702 20.37 -20.09 14.82
N SER A 703 20.56 -21.40 14.69
CA SER A 703 21.49 -22.09 13.75
C SER A 703 21.09 -22.11 12.27
N THR A 704 22.09 -22.32 11.42
CA THR A 704 22.13 -22.68 9.97
C THR A 704 21.09 -23.68 9.45
N GLU A 705 20.29 -24.31 10.30
CA GLU A 705 19.29 -25.30 9.93
C GLU A 705 17.89 -24.76 10.20
N ASN A 706 16.99 -24.99 9.26
CA ASN A 706 15.57 -24.63 9.20
C ASN A 706 14.68 -25.15 10.37
N ARG A 707 15.20 -25.28 11.59
CA ARG A 707 14.47 -25.71 12.79
C ARG A 707 13.66 -24.56 13.37
N LEU A 708 12.39 -24.84 13.68
CA LEU A 708 11.54 -24.00 14.51
C LEU A 708 12.22 -23.83 15.87
N ILE A 709 12.62 -22.60 16.19
CA ILE A 709 13.19 -22.30 17.50
C ILE A 709 12.04 -21.97 18.42
N THR A 710 11.78 -22.87 19.36
CA THR A 710 10.73 -22.76 20.38
C THR A 710 11.26 -22.20 21.71
N ASP A 711 12.51 -21.73 21.73
CA ASP A 711 13.15 -21.24 22.94
C ASP A 711 12.71 -19.81 23.27
N LEU A 712 11.73 -19.69 24.17
CA LEU A 712 11.24 -18.42 24.68
C LEU A 712 12.25 -17.69 25.58
N ASN A 713 13.39 -18.30 25.92
CA ASN A 713 14.47 -17.66 26.67
C ASN A 713 15.35 -16.74 25.79
N LEU A 714 15.05 -16.61 24.49
CA LEU A 714 15.81 -15.76 23.57
C LEU A 714 15.61 -14.26 23.81
N LEU A 715 14.45 -13.87 24.36
CA LEU A 715 14.18 -12.49 24.74
C LEU A 715 14.18 -12.36 26.25
N ASP A 716 14.86 -11.32 26.75
CA ASP A 716 14.75 -10.95 28.16
C ASP A 716 13.33 -10.40 28.40
N LYS A 717 12.85 -10.46 29.65
CA LYS A 717 11.54 -9.86 30.02
C LYS A 717 11.44 -8.37 29.70
N LYS A 718 12.59 -7.68 29.60
CA LYS A 718 12.68 -6.26 29.22
C LYS A 718 12.54 -6.02 27.71
N ASP A 719 12.66 -7.06 26.89
CA ASP A 719 12.69 -6.96 25.42
C ASP A 719 11.31 -7.11 24.78
N TYR A 720 10.24 -7.28 25.56
CA TYR A 720 8.90 -7.35 24.99
C TYR A 720 7.81 -6.85 25.92
N TYR A 721 6.69 -6.46 25.31
CA TYR A 721 5.43 -6.17 25.98
C TYR A 721 4.28 -6.86 25.26
N GLN A 722 3.49 -7.63 25.99
CA GLN A 722 2.27 -8.25 25.44
C GLN A 722 1.09 -7.29 25.60
N PHE A 723 0.43 -6.94 24.50
CA PHE A 723 -0.80 -6.15 24.58
C PHE A 723 -1.97 -6.99 25.12
N PRO A 724 -2.97 -6.36 25.76
CA PRO A 724 -4.23 -7.04 26.07
C PRO A 724 -4.93 -7.58 24.81
N SER A 725 -5.78 -8.59 24.97
CA SER A 725 -6.63 -9.09 23.88
C SER A 725 -7.48 -7.99 23.27
N ASP A 726 -7.65 -8.03 21.95
CA ASP A 726 -8.41 -7.05 21.15
C ASP A 726 -7.86 -5.61 21.20
N TYR A 727 -6.60 -5.44 21.63
CA TYR A 727 -5.88 -4.19 21.45
C TYR A 727 -5.15 -4.25 20.12
N ASN A 728 -5.28 -3.16 19.37
CA ASN A 728 -4.99 -3.11 17.96
C ASN A 728 -3.86 -2.10 17.73
N PRO A 729 -2.57 -2.50 17.89
CA PRO A 729 -1.47 -1.64 17.54
C PRO A 729 -1.47 -1.37 16.03
N ARG A 730 -1.00 -0.18 15.65
CA ARG A 730 -0.90 0.28 14.26
C ARG A 730 0.56 0.58 13.94
N SER A 731 0.95 1.85 13.92
CA SER A 731 2.30 2.30 13.62
C SER A 731 3.14 2.44 14.87
N LEU A 732 4.47 2.48 14.69
CA LEU A 732 5.42 2.80 15.74
C LEU A 732 6.58 3.63 15.23
N GLN A 733 7.17 4.45 16.11
CA GLN A 733 8.32 5.30 15.81
C GLN A 733 9.28 5.35 17.00
N PHE A 734 10.58 5.19 16.76
CA PHE A 734 11.60 5.52 17.75
C PHE A 734 11.71 7.05 17.87
N VAL A 735 11.62 7.55 19.10
CA VAL A 735 11.72 8.97 19.46
C VAL A 735 12.94 9.14 20.37
N PRO A 736 14.02 9.77 19.91
CA PRO A 736 15.20 10.04 20.72
C PRO A 736 14.90 10.83 21.99
N ALA A 737 15.64 10.53 23.06
CA ALA A 737 15.70 11.38 24.25
C ALA A 737 16.85 12.40 24.12
N GLN A 738 16.69 13.57 24.74
CA GLN A 738 17.71 14.63 24.76
C GLN A 738 18.96 14.19 25.53
N GLY A 739 20.13 14.55 24.99
CA GLY A 739 21.42 14.19 25.58
C GLY A 739 21.74 12.70 25.44
N GLN A 740 22.71 12.23 26.23
CA GLN A 740 23.05 10.81 26.33
C GLN A 740 23.11 10.42 27.81
N LYS A 741 22.25 9.48 28.21
CA LYS A 741 22.26 8.95 29.58
C LYS A 741 23.38 7.95 29.77
N GLU A 742 24.11 8.08 30.89
CA GLU A 742 25.17 7.16 31.26
C GLU A 742 24.64 5.73 31.40
N GLY A 743 25.36 4.76 30.83
CA GLY A 743 24.99 3.34 30.88
C GLY A 743 23.86 2.91 29.94
N VAL A 744 23.26 3.83 29.18
CA VAL A 744 22.27 3.50 28.14
C VAL A 744 22.95 3.51 26.77
N ALA A 745 22.74 2.47 25.95
CA ALA A 745 23.26 2.43 24.59
C ALA A 745 22.56 3.47 23.70
N TRP A 746 23.28 4.05 22.74
CA TRP A 746 22.75 5.12 21.88
C TRP A 746 21.49 4.71 21.13
N ASP A 747 21.47 3.51 20.56
CA ASP A 747 20.36 2.90 19.81
C ASP A 747 19.15 2.51 20.70
N GLN A 748 19.28 2.64 22.02
CA GLN A 748 18.21 2.40 23.00
C GLN A 748 17.88 3.66 23.82
N HIS A 749 18.60 4.78 23.60
CA HIS A 749 18.39 6.01 24.37
C HIS A 749 17.23 6.83 23.80
N GLY A 750 16.01 6.47 24.19
CA GLY A 750 14.79 7.12 23.75
C GLY A 750 13.53 6.33 24.11
N TYR A 751 12.47 6.60 23.37
CA TYR A 751 11.14 6.05 23.59
C TYR A 751 10.59 5.44 22.31
N ILE A 752 9.73 4.44 22.45
CA ILE A 752 8.96 3.89 21.33
C ILE A 752 7.54 4.44 21.43
N LEU A 753 7.17 5.28 20.46
CA LEU A 753 5.80 5.72 20.27
C LEU A 753 5.04 4.64 19.50
N VAL A 754 3.86 4.25 19.97
CA VAL A 754 2.95 3.32 19.27
C VAL A 754 1.56 3.94 19.19
N THR A 755 0.95 3.92 17.99
CA THR A 755 -0.48 4.24 17.83
C THR A 755 -1.30 2.99 18.10
N LEU A 756 -2.34 3.11 18.93
CA LEU A 756 -3.20 1.99 19.31
C LEU A 756 -4.68 2.32 19.17
N LEU A 757 -5.45 1.34 18.71
CA LEU A 757 -6.89 1.25 18.97
C LEU A 757 -7.12 0.32 20.16
N THR A 758 -7.38 0.90 21.32
CA THR A 758 -7.61 0.14 22.56
C THR A 758 -9.06 -0.26 22.66
N CYS A 759 -9.37 -1.53 22.97
CA CYS A 759 -10.75 -1.96 23.18
C CYS A 759 -11.31 -1.28 24.43
N ALA A 760 -12.27 -0.37 24.23
CA ALA A 760 -12.84 0.48 25.26
C ALA A 760 -14.14 -0.09 25.83
N GLU A 761 -14.94 -0.71 24.96
CA GLU A 761 -16.16 -1.43 25.33
C GLU A 761 -16.14 -2.82 24.68
N PRO A 762 -15.62 -3.84 25.38
CA PRO A 762 -15.68 -5.21 24.90
C PRO A 762 -17.14 -5.68 24.84
N HIS A 763 -17.47 -6.43 23.79
CA HIS A 763 -18.82 -6.93 23.56
C HIS A 763 -18.75 -8.27 22.79
N ASP A 764 -19.68 -9.19 23.07
CA ASP A 764 -19.71 -10.51 22.41
C ASP A 764 -20.05 -10.38 20.91
N ASP A 765 -21.04 -9.53 20.60
CA ASP A 765 -21.31 -9.07 19.23
C ASP A 765 -20.19 -8.11 18.77
N ILE A 766 -19.37 -8.58 17.83
CA ILE A 766 -18.23 -7.84 17.25
C ILE A 766 -18.64 -6.50 16.67
N GLU A 767 -19.83 -6.42 16.07
CA GLU A 767 -20.34 -5.21 15.41
C GLU A 767 -20.60 -4.05 16.39
N LYS A 768 -20.71 -4.37 17.69
CA LYS A 768 -20.97 -3.40 18.76
C LYS A 768 -19.73 -2.99 19.55
N ARG A 769 -18.56 -3.57 19.25
CA ARG A 769 -17.32 -3.23 19.95
C ARG A 769 -16.88 -1.81 19.60
N LEU A 770 -16.45 -1.07 20.63
CA LEU A 770 -15.93 0.28 20.48
C LEU A 770 -14.50 0.40 21.00
N TYR A 771 -13.74 1.28 20.36
CA TYR A 771 -12.31 1.47 20.57
C TYR A 771 -11.99 2.92 20.88
N THR A 772 -10.89 3.14 21.61
CA THR A 772 -10.32 4.46 21.87
C THR A 772 -8.96 4.56 21.16
N PRO A 773 -8.78 5.54 20.25
CA PRO A 773 -7.47 5.87 19.69
C PRO A 773 -6.55 6.44 20.76
N GLU A 774 -5.37 5.86 20.93
CA GLU A 774 -4.37 6.26 21.90
C GLU A 774 -2.97 6.33 21.30
N ILE A 775 -2.13 7.17 21.89
CA ILE A 775 -0.68 7.20 21.70
C ILE A 775 -0.03 6.65 22.96
N TRP A 776 0.76 5.59 22.84
CA TRP A 776 1.51 5.01 23.96
C TRP A 776 3.00 5.25 23.77
N LEU A 777 3.69 5.58 24.85
CA LEU A 777 5.15 5.72 24.90
C LEU A 777 5.72 4.60 25.77
N PHE A 778 6.73 3.90 25.27
CA PHE A 778 7.50 2.90 26.01
C PHE A 778 8.95 3.36 26.17
N ASP A 779 9.58 3.07 27.31
CA ASP A 779 11.04 3.22 27.45
C ASP A 779 11.72 2.16 26.58
N ALA A 780 12.55 2.59 25.62
CA ALA A 780 13.19 1.69 24.67
C ALA A 780 14.20 0.71 25.32
N THR A 781 14.64 0.98 26.55
CA THR A 781 15.55 0.11 27.29
C THR A 781 14.85 -1.07 27.98
N ASP A 782 13.55 -0.94 28.28
CA ASP A 782 12.78 -1.89 29.07
C ASP A 782 11.28 -1.83 28.74
N LEU A 783 10.90 -2.49 27.65
CA LEU A 783 9.51 -2.63 27.20
C LEU A 783 8.66 -3.40 28.23
N GLY A 784 9.29 -4.29 29.01
CA GLY A 784 8.62 -5.16 29.97
C GLY A 784 7.94 -4.43 31.13
N LYS A 785 8.33 -3.18 31.39
CA LYS A 785 7.65 -2.30 32.36
C LYS A 785 6.28 -1.81 31.88
N GLY A 786 6.00 -1.92 30.58
CA GLY A 786 4.82 -1.34 29.95
C GLY A 786 5.00 0.14 29.59
N PRO A 787 3.92 0.80 29.14
CA PRO A 787 4.00 2.18 28.68
C PRO A 787 4.31 3.15 29.83
N VAL A 788 5.25 4.06 29.63
CA VAL A 788 5.55 5.17 30.55
C VAL A 788 4.52 6.28 30.48
N THR A 789 3.81 6.39 29.34
CA THR A 789 2.70 7.32 29.16
C THR A 789 1.68 6.74 28.20
N ARG A 790 0.40 6.99 28.46
CA ARG A 790 -0.71 6.72 27.55
C ARG A 790 -1.52 7.99 27.37
N MET A 791 -1.80 8.36 26.12
CA MET A 791 -2.39 9.64 25.77
C MET A 791 -3.55 9.47 24.79
N TYR A 792 -4.53 10.36 24.86
CA TYR A 792 -5.72 10.33 23.98
C TYR A 792 -6.32 11.73 23.78
N HIS A 793 -7.18 11.89 22.79
CA HIS A 793 -8.06 13.06 22.68
C HIS A 793 -9.37 12.70 21.95
N PRO A 794 -10.53 13.28 22.29
CA PRO A 794 -11.78 12.97 21.60
C PRO A 794 -11.85 13.31 20.11
N GLU A 795 -11.08 14.30 19.67
CA GLU A 795 -10.97 14.66 18.24
C GLU A 795 -9.95 13.78 17.49
N MET A 796 -9.08 13.07 18.20
CA MET A 796 -8.08 12.21 17.57
C MET A 796 -8.73 10.91 17.11
N THR A 797 -8.87 10.75 15.80
CA THR A 797 -9.43 9.55 15.18
C THR A 797 -8.50 8.98 14.13
N PHE A 798 -8.32 7.66 14.12
CA PHE A 798 -7.66 6.93 13.05
C PHE A 798 -8.17 5.49 13.03
N ALA A 799 -8.22 4.89 11.84
CA ALA A 799 -8.53 3.46 11.65
C ALA A 799 -7.24 2.67 11.39
N ALA A 800 -6.40 3.22 10.50
CA ALA A 800 -5.05 2.76 10.22
C ALA A 800 -4.13 3.96 10.00
N THR A 801 -3.02 3.95 10.74
CA THR A 801 -1.85 4.77 10.44
C THR A 801 -0.82 3.88 9.74
N LEU A 802 -0.09 4.39 8.75
CA LEU A 802 0.92 3.62 8.03
C LEU A 802 2.33 3.98 8.51
N HIS A 803 3.10 4.69 7.69
CA HIS A 803 4.52 4.92 7.97
C HIS A 803 4.75 6.22 8.73
N THR A 804 5.78 6.20 9.55
CA THR A 804 6.14 7.27 10.49
C THR A 804 7.52 7.81 10.19
N ALA A 805 7.78 9.04 10.61
CA ALA A 805 9.12 9.60 10.73
C ALA A 805 9.21 10.47 11.98
N TRP A 806 10.41 10.59 12.54
CA TRP A 806 10.70 11.55 13.61
C TRP A 806 11.51 12.72 13.05
N LEU A 807 11.09 13.94 13.37
CA LEU A 807 11.69 15.19 12.96
C LEU A 807 12.24 15.88 14.21
N GLU A 808 13.53 16.18 14.22
CA GLU A 808 14.18 16.75 15.40
C GLU A 808 13.68 18.15 15.74
N ASN A 809 13.62 19.02 14.72
CA ASN A 809 13.22 20.41 14.87
C ASN A 809 12.64 20.93 13.54
N PRO A 810 11.45 20.45 13.12
CA PRO A 810 10.84 20.89 11.87
C PRO A 810 10.55 22.39 11.90
N GLN A 811 10.73 23.07 10.77
CA GLN A 811 10.44 24.50 10.60
C GLN A 811 9.35 24.70 9.55
N PRO A 812 8.52 25.74 9.67
CA PRO A 812 7.53 26.06 8.65
C PRO A 812 8.21 26.49 7.35
N ILE A 813 7.58 26.21 6.22
CA ILE A 813 8.00 26.68 4.91
C ILE A 813 7.49 28.12 4.73
N THR A 814 8.41 29.08 4.85
CA THR A 814 8.08 30.52 4.77
C THR A 814 8.36 31.14 3.40
N GLN A 815 8.91 30.38 2.46
CA GLN A 815 9.22 30.84 1.10
C GLN A 815 9.14 29.67 0.12
N LYS A 816 8.96 29.96 -1.16
CA LYS A 816 8.99 28.95 -2.23
C LYS A 816 10.34 28.22 -2.21
N PRO A 817 10.38 26.88 -2.10
CA PRO A 817 11.61 26.13 -2.22
C PRO A 817 12.16 26.24 -3.66
N GLU A 818 13.46 25.98 -3.86
CA GLU A 818 14.11 26.15 -5.16
C GLU A 818 13.44 25.33 -6.27
N ASN A 819 13.00 24.11 -5.96
CA ASN A 819 12.26 23.20 -6.84
C ASN A 819 10.78 23.54 -7.03
N TYR A 820 10.28 24.66 -6.50
CA TYR A 820 8.86 24.98 -6.56
C TYR A 820 8.36 25.07 -8.01
N VAL A 821 7.30 24.32 -8.29
CA VAL A 821 6.54 24.38 -9.54
C VAL A 821 5.08 24.62 -9.16
N SER A 822 4.49 25.70 -9.65
CA SER A 822 3.07 25.96 -9.39
C SER A 822 2.20 24.88 -10.07
N VAL A 823 1.04 24.58 -9.49
CA VAL A 823 0.12 23.58 -10.08
C VAL A 823 -0.35 24.03 -11.47
N GLU A 824 -0.54 25.33 -11.68
CA GLU A 824 -0.84 25.91 -12.98
C GLU A 824 0.27 25.62 -14.00
N GLU A 825 1.52 25.91 -13.64
CA GLU A 825 2.68 25.64 -14.51
C GLU A 825 2.83 24.14 -14.80
N ASP A 826 2.60 23.28 -13.80
CA ASP A 826 2.67 21.83 -13.94
C ASP A 826 1.67 21.34 -15.01
N TYR A 827 0.38 21.68 -14.89
CA TYR A 827 -0.64 21.12 -15.78
C TYR A 827 -0.76 21.84 -17.13
N GLU A 828 -0.41 23.13 -17.24
CA GLU A 828 -0.40 23.81 -18.55
C GLU A 828 0.63 23.23 -19.52
N SER A 829 1.77 22.72 -19.02
CA SER A 829 2.74 22.00 -19.85
C SER A 829 2.12 20.74 -20.47
N PHE A 830 1.42 19.94 -19.66
CA PHE A 830 0.65 18.79 -20.12
C PHE A 830 -0.43 19.17 -21.14
N PHE A 831 -1.20 20.22 -20.87
CA PHE A 831 -2.30 20.62 -21.77
C PHE A 831 -1.79 21.09 -23.13
N LYS A 832 -0.67 21.82 -23.17
CA LYS A 832 -0.02 22.24 -24.41
C LYS A 832 0.30 21.05 -25.31
N GLU A 833 0.88 20.00 -24.75
CA GLU A 833 1.20 18.77 -25.47
C GLU A 833 -0.05 17.98 -25.87
N ALA A 834 -0.95 17.73 -24.91
CA ALA A 834 -2.16 16.94 -25.13
C ALA A 834 -3.15 17.58 -26.13
N SER A 835 -3.15 18.91 -26.23
CA SER A 835 -4.03 19.67 -27.13
C SER A 835 -3.79 19.35 -28.62
N THR A 836 -2.58 18.90 -28.96
CA THR A 836 -2.21 18.48 -30.33
C THR A 836 -3.00 17.25 -30.79
N MET A 837 -3.46 16.40 -29.85
CA MET A 837 -4.21 15.18 -30.13
C MET A 837 -5.71 15.32 -29.88
N ARG A 838 -6.15 16.09 -28.85
CA ARG A 838 -7.56 16.12 -28.40
C ARG A 838 -8.03 17.49 -27.87
N LYS A 839 -7.86 18.54 -28.68
CA LYS A 839 -8.16 19.94 -28.34
C LYS A 839 -9.44 20.19 -27.51
N LYS A 840 -10.63 19.81 -27.99
CA LYS A 840 -11.90 20.07 -27.26
C LYS A 840 -11.98 19.41 -25.89
N LYS A 841 -11.40 18.21 -25.74
CA LYS A 841 -11.36 17.49 -24.46
C LYS A 841 -10.45 18.25 -23.49
N VAL A 842 -9.30 18.69 -23.97
CA VAL A 842 -8.29 19.42 -23.19
C VAL A 842 -8.83 20.78 -22.74
N GLU A 843 -9.44 21.56 -23.64
CA GLU A 843 -10.06 22.86 -23.31
C GLU A 843 -11.08 22.75 -22.17
N ARG A 844 -11.90 21.69 -22.19
CA ARG A 844 -12.89 21.41 -21.14
C ARG A 844 -12.25 21.05 -19.79
N ILE A 845 -11.10 20.38 -19.80
CA ILE A 845 -10.36 20.05 -18.57
C ILE A 845 -9.68 21.32 -18.03
N GLN A 846 -9.06 22.10 -18.91
CA GLN A 846 -8.44 23.39 -18.56
C GLN A 846 -9.45 24.36 -17.92
N GLU A 847 -10.64 24.53 -18.51
CA GLU A 847 -11.72 25.35 -17.94
C GLU A 847 -12.09 24.87 -16.54
N PHE A 848 -12.27 23.55 -16.36
CA PHE A 848 -12.59 22.97 -15.06
C PHE A 848 -11.47 23.21 -14.02
N PHE A 849 -10.20 23.09 -14.42
CA PHE A 849 -9.06 23.33 -13.53
C PHE A 849 -9.00 24.80 -13.11
N GLY A 850 -9.18 25.74 -14.05
CA GLY A 850 -9.21 27.17 -13.77
C GLY A 850 -10.33 27.59 -12.82
N GLU A 851 -11.49 26.95 -12.90
CA GLU A 851 -12.65 27.27 -12.04
C GLU A 851 -12.62 26.57 -10.68
N HIS A 852 -12.11 25.34 -10.60
CA HIS A 852 -12.34 24.47 -9.45
C HIS A 852 -11.08 23.88 -8.79
N VAL A 853 -9.91 23.96 -9.45
CA VAL A 853 -8.66 23.37 -8.93
C VAL A 853 -7.68 24.46 -8.53
N TYR A 854 -7.28 25.32 -9.46
CA TYR A 854 -6.24 26.33 -9.25
C TYR A 854 -6.57 27.32 -8.11
N PRO A 855 -7.79 27.88 -8.00
CA PRO A 855 -8.09 28.79 -6.89
C PRO A 855 -7.99 28.11 -5.53
N GLN A 856 -8.53 26.89 -5.41
CA GLN A 856 -8.53 26.11 -4.17
C GLN A 856 -7.13 25.65 -3.77
N TRP A 857 -6.28 25.33 -4.75
CA TRP A 857 -4.87 25.03 -4.51
C TRP A 857 -4.13 26.23 -3.94
N ASN A 858 -4.30 27.41 -4.54
CA ASN A 858 -3.65 28.63 -4.07
C ASN A 858 -4.15 29.04 -2.68
N ASP A 859 -5.45 28.87 -2.39
CA ASP A 859 -6.03 29.19 -1.09
C ASP A 859 -5.48 28.30 0.05
N GLN A 860 -5.08 27.05 -0.23
CA GLN A 860 -4.52 26.15 0.79
C GLN A 860 -3.01 26.30 1.02
N LEU A 861 -2.29 27.00 0.14
CA LEU A 861 -0.84 27.17 0.29
C LEU A 861 -0.48 27.87 1.62
N PRO A 862 0.69 27.57 2.22
CA PRO A 862 1.23 28.36 3.32
C PRO A 862 1.32 29.85 2.96
N ASP A 863 1.10 30.74 3.94
CA ASP A 863 1.09 32.19 3.72
C ASP A 863 2.40 32.75 3.15
N GLY A 864 3.54 32.09 3.42
CA GLY A 864 4.83 32.47 2.85
C GLY A 864 5.01 32.08 1.38
N ILE A 865 4.10 31.29 0.81
CA ILE A 865 4.16 30.78 -0.57
C ILE A 865 3.12 31.47 -1.47
N LYS A 866 1.94 31.79 -0.93
CA LYS A 866 0.92 32.63 -1.59
C LYS A 866 1.53 33.95 -2.05
#